data_AF-A0A6G1HIC1-F1
#
_entry.id   AF-A0A6G1HIC1-F1
#
_cell.length_a   1.000
_cell.length_b   1.000
_cell.length_c   1.000
_cell.angle_alpha   90.00
_cell.angle_beta   90.00
_cell.angle_gamma   90.00
#
_symmetry.space_group_name_H-M   'P 1'
#
loop_
_entity.id
_entity.type
_entity.pdbx_description
1 polymer ?
#
loop_
_entity_poly.entity_id
_entity_poly.type
_entity_poly.pdbx_seq_one_letter_code
_entity_poly.pdbx_strand_id
1 'polypeptide(L)'
;MAPAPLLDPATPAPPPSPPTARLRAGSIGQREAESHVPTLKNQGKSDCAVQIIGIHDAHTGIPVADLSVNNAFWADPALQATLSAARSSVPIRPQLHMTLELSRSRLSQSQKALRRPALALREPSPPTTPGGHVKKPSYSSARTYVDDATIRRLTSGMWAVRKEAFVGAKQDGNRLLKQIEKQIAFAARCRAAGLRAVSTPEVYGIRVPEVVKGEVGAFTVDMEYIPFQDVRHVMMERDRAVNEWLVETAVEMVDANLNLSELVELRHVFPEFEKKATGIKAALRKSSLVTPAEIETFEHQIDRVMSSFRQLGRREVPIGPCHGDLTLANMLVDPENRELCVFDFLDCFVESPLQDIAKLLQDVRHQWFLTQTSIPEHRRARCVSILAMYCEKVKAAYCEYAFWDIVPLFEFFCLARILPYMTEESEKNCIMNGLERIYDSLFSGGIFPPQQYLAVTPVSRVNLDAPFTTKDRKVTVLVPALGRAMEEVYSSGAIKLLTLNGNGRPIIVNSIANLDVSNVSRIVLVVLRPLIESQCGSTTAFERLFDALPATTRSKLDFLYAPTQSPDAVETVAYAIREANILGPLFIKDADNDFAHCVVDGNYVTFTSIVRDDVVGMHAAQRFLRPDLVDAVRKSYVSFVYDNVVADVAYGSFLSSNFCCGGWGFLSAELFVHAAGTLRALLSTSGLETGCRASELRVVDVLWHLASEGHLFFGLKVNEYRDWGSEAAWLASLNVRF
;
A
#
# COMPACT_ATOMS: atom_id res chain seq x y z
N MET A 1 56.98 40.98 -47.38
CA MET A 1 57.00 42.42 -47.71
C MET A 1 55.62 42.99 -47.42
N ALA A 2 55.56 44.25 -46.98
CA ALA A 2 54.42 44.91 -46.33
C ALA A 2 53.35 45.42 -47.36
N PRO A 3 52.22 46.06 -46.97
CA PRO A 3 51.85 46.55 -45.63
C PRO A 3 50.39 46.36 -45.16
N ALA A 4 50.14 46.72 -43.90
CA ALA A 4 48.82 47.02 -43.34
C ALA A 4 48.50 48.53 -43.45
N PRO A 5 47.23 48.88 -43.68
CA PRO A 5 46.51 49.92 -42.92
C PRO A 5 45.07 49.45 -42.57
N LEU A 6 44.26 50.07 -41.71
CA LEU A 6 44.36 51.23 -40.81
C LEU A 6 43.35 51.03 -39.65
N LEU A 7 43.55 51.70 -38.51
CA LEU A 7 42.62 51.71 -37.36
C LEU A 7 41.72 52.96 -37.43
N ASP A 8 40.44 52.81 -37.07
CA ASP A 8 39.54 53.91 -36.67
C ASP A 8 38.36 53.32 -35.81
N PRO A 9 37.53 54.11 -35.08
CA PRO A 9 37.50 53.91 -33.63
C PRO A 9 36.12 53.59 -33.00
N ALA A 10 36.21 53.01 -31.79
CA ALA A 10 35.27 53.09 -30.67
C ALA A 10 33.75 53.06 -30.96
N THR A 11 33.13 51.89 -30.76
CA THR A 11 31.72 51.77 -30.31
C THR A 11 31.69 51.45 -28.81
N PRO A 12 30.79 52.07 -28.02
CA PRO A 12 30.77 51.86 -26.56
C PRO A 12 30.18 50.50 -26.18
N ALA A 13 30.76 49.86 -25.16
CA ALA A 13 30.26 48.60 -24.62
C ALA A 13 28.89 48.76 -23.93
N PRO A 14 28.00 47.75 -23.98
CA PRO A 14 26.74 47.78 -23.26
C PRO A 14 26.96 47.73 -21.73
N PRO A 15 26.02 48.26 -20.92
CA PRO A 15 26.15 48.29 -19.47
C PRO A 15 26.14 46.87 -18.87
N PRO A 16 26.83 46.66 -17.73
CA PRO A 16 26.88 45.36 -17.07
C PRO A 16 25.50 44.94 -16.56
N SER A 17 25.18 43.66 -16.74
CA SER A 17 23.98 43.03 -16.18
C SER A 17 24.00 43.06 -14.64
N PRO A 18 22.83 43.12 -13.99
CA PRO A 18 22.75 43.17 -12.54
C PRO A 18 23.31 41.87 -11.91
N PRO A 19 23.91 41.96 -10.71
CA PRO A 19 24.54 40.80 -10.09
C PRO A 19 23.50 39.73 -9.80
N THR A 20 23.74 38.52 -10.32
CA THR A 20 22.95 37.33 -10.02
C THR A 20 22.96 37.09 -8.51
N ALA A 21 21.77 37.14 -7.89
CA ALA A 21 21.62 36.83 -6.49
C ALA A 21 22.13 35.40 -6.25
N ARG A 22 23.22 35.27 -5.48
CA ARG A 22 23.71 33.97 -5.03
C ARG A 22 22.62 33.35 -4.15
N LEU A 23 21.85 32.44 -4.72
CA LEU A 23 21.04 31.47 -3.98
C LEU A 23 21.95 30.85 -2.92
N ARG A 24 21.73 31.19 -1.65
CA ARG A 24 22.39 30.50 -0.54
C ARG A 24 21.94 29.06 -0.62
N ALA A 25 22.89 28.17 -0.87
CA ALA A 25 22.63 26.74 -0.83
C ALA A 25 22.08 26.41 0.56
N GLY A 26 20.83 25.94 0.61
CA GLY A 26 20.17 25.54 1.86
C GLY A 26 21.03 24.53 2.62
N SER A 27 20.97 24.61 3.95
CA SER A 27 21.70 23.69 4.84
C SER A 27 21.28 22.24 4.57
N ILE A 28 22.10 21.27 4.98
CA ILE A 28 21.80 19.84 4.77
C ILE A 28 20.43 19.50 5.37
N GLY A 29 20.16 19.96 6.61
CA GLY A 29 18.86 19.80 7.26
C GLY A 29 17.69 20.49 6.54
N GLN A 30 17.93 21.55 5.76
CA GLN A 30 16.89 22.19 4.94
C GLN A 30 16.56 21.36 3.70
N ARG A 31 17.55 20.68 3.10
CA ARG A 31 17.33 19.75 1.98
C ARG A 31 16.71 18.44 2.44
N GLU A 32 17.08 17.96 3.62
CA GLU A 32 16.44 16.81 4.27
C GLU A 32 14.98 17.17 4.61
N ALA A 33 14.71 18.34 5.19
CA ALA A 33 13.35 18.83 5.40
C ALA A 33 12.56 18.96 4.09
N GLU A 34 13.13 19.50 3.01
CA GLU A 34 12.51 19.56 1.69
C GLU A 34 12.20 18.15 1.11
N SER A 35 13.03 17.15 1.38
CA SER A 35 12.75 15.74 1.03
C SER A 35 11.68 15.09 1.93
N HIS A 36 11.53 15.59 3.16
CA HIS A 36 10.50 15.21 4.13
C HIS A 36 9.21 16.06 4.03
N VAL A 37 8.92 16.65 2.86
CA VAL A 37 7.59 17.20 2.53
C VAL A 37 6.81 16.37 1.47
N PRO A 38 6.59 15.03 1.59
CA PRO A 38 5.94 14.28 0.51
C PRO A 38 4.42 14.47 0.42
N THR A 39 3.76 15.01 1.46
CA THR A 39 2.28 14.99 1.58
C THR A 39 1.60 16.36 1.53
N LEU A 40 2.35 17.47 1.63
CA LEU A 40 1.77 18.84 1.65
C LEU A 40 1.83 19.56 0.30
N LYS A 41 2.30 18.88 -0.76
CA LYS A 41 2.28 19.38 -2.14
C LYS A 41 1.86 18.30 -3.12
N ASN A 42 0.57 18.26 -3.44
CA ASN A 42 0.09 17.67 -4.68
C ASN A 42 -0.69 18.71 -5.51
N GLN A 43 -0.13 19.01 -6.70
CA GLN A 43 -0.81 19.52 -7.88
C GLN A 43 -1.52 20.90 -7.83
N GLY A 44 -1.22 21.79 -6.88
CA GLY A 44 -1.75 23.17 -6.91
C GLY A 44 -3.29 23.26 -6.81
N LYS A 45 -3.91 22.24 -6.20
CA LYS A 45 -5.37 22.14 -5.98
C LYS A 45 -5.84 22.78 -4.66
N SER A 46 -4.90 23.15 -3.77
CA SER A 46 -5.14 24.04 -2.62
C SER A 46 -4.35 25.33 -2.80
N ASP A 47 -5.03 26.45 -2.52
CA ASP A 47 -4.47 27.81 -2.59
C ASP A 47 -3.87 28.25 -1.23
N CYS A 48 -3.68 27.31 -0.28
CA CYS A 48 -2.97 27.58 0.97
C CYS A 48 -1.45 27.35 0.80
N ALA A 49 -0.64 28.33 1.21
CA ALA A 49 0.81 28.14 1.29
C ALA A 49 1.15 27.32 2.53
N VAL A 50 2.11 26.39 2.40
CA VAL A 50 2.59 25.55 3.50
C VAL A 50 4.11 25.60 3.57
N GLN A 51 4.66 25.87 4.76
CA GLN A 51 6.09 26.06 4.98
C GLN A 51 6.55 25.38 6.28
N ILE A 52 7.75 24.81 6.27
CA ILE A 52 8.44 24.40 7.51
C ILE A 52 9.24 25.60 8.02
N ILE A 53 9.10 25.91 9.30
CA ILE A 53 9.71 27.06 9.98
C ILE A 53 10.41 26.62 11.27
N GLY A 54 11.36 27.41 11.78
CA GLY A 54 11.91 27.16 13.11
C GLY A 54 10.85 27.40 14.19
N ILE A 55 10.92 26.70 15.32
CA ILE A 55 9.96 26.89 16.43
C ILE A 55 9.98 28.33 16.96
N HIS A 56 11.13 29.00 16.90
CA HIS A 56 11.30 30.38 17.32
C HIS A 56 10.67 31.37 16.32
N ASP A 57 10.42 30.93 15.08
CA ASP A 57 9.69 31.66 14.05
C ASP A 57 8.18 31.33 14.06
N ALA A 58 7.77 30.31 14.84
CA ALA A 58 6.37 30.06 15.15
C ALA A 58 5.92 31.16 16.12
N HIS A 59 4.92 31.94 15.71
CA HIS A 59 4.55 33.12 16.50
C HIS A 59 3.69 32.67 17.67
N THR A 60 3.78 33.40 18.79
CA THR A 60 2.85 33.29 19.90
C THR A 60 1.46 33.74 19.43
N GLY A 61 0.72 32.83 18.79
CA GLY A 61 -0.65 33.07 18.36
C GLY A 61 -1.61 33.11 19.55
N ILE A 62 -2.89 33.32 19.26
CA ILE A 62 -3.93 33.31 20.29
C ILE A 62 -3.97 31.90 20.92
N PRO A 63 -3.78 31.75 22.24
CA PRO A 63 -3.92 30.47 22.92
C PRO A 63 -5.31 29.88 22.66
N VAL A 64 -5.41 28.56 22.51
CA VAL A 64 -6.70 27.88 22.26
C VAL A 64 -7.76 28.18 23.33
N ALA A 65 -7.34 28.52 24.55
CA ALA A 65 -8.23 28.94 25.63
C ALA A 65 -8.84 30.35 25.44
N ASP A 66 -8.20 31.21 24.64
CA ASP A 66 -8.61 32.60 24.38
C ASP A 66 -9.37 32.74 23.05
N LEU A 67 -9.53 31.63 22.29
CA LEU A 67 -10.40 31.52 21.11
C LEU A 67 -11.89 31.50 21.48
N SER A 68 -12.39 32.50 22.22
CA SER A 68 -13.83 32.64 22.45
C SER A 68 -14.29 34.09 22.64
N VAL A 69 -14.88 34.67 21.58
CA VAL A 69 -16.13 35.45 21.70
C VAL A 69 -16.95 35.20 20.41
N ASN A 70 -18.22 34.79 20.55
CA ASN A 70 -19.25 34.69 19.49
C ASN A 70 -19.27 33.52 18.46
N ASN A 71 -18.41 32.48 18.53
CA ASN A 71 -18.55 31.29 17.64
C ASN A 71 -19.26 30.13 18.36
N ALA A 72 -20.32 29.58 17.74
CA ALA A 72 -21.13 28.48 18.26
C ALA A 72 -20.36 27.17 18.47
N PHE A 73 -19.30 26.90 17.69
CA PHE A 73 -18.46 25.70 17.84
C PHE A 73 -17.87 25.61 19.26
N TRP A 74 -17.27 26.71 19.74
CA TRP A 74 -16.65 26.79 21.06
C TRP A 74 -17.66 26.86 22.21
N ALA A 75 -18.94 27.08 21.92
CA ALA A 75 -20.02 27.10 22.90
C ALA A 75 -20.60 25.70 23.20
N ASP A 76 -20.23 24.66 22.46
CA ASP A 76 -20.70 23.29 22.69
C ASP A 76 -20.25 22.75 24.07
N PRO A 77 -21.18 22.40 24.98
CA PRO A 77 -20.86 21.81 26.28
C PRO A 77 -20.09 20.48 26.18
N ALA A 78 -20.33 19.66 25.14
CA ALA A 78 -19.65 18.37 24.97
C ALA A 78 -18.18 18.56 24.57
N LEU A 79 -17.90 19.49 23.66
CA LEU A 79 -16.54 19.92 23.34
C LEU A 79 -15.83 20.52 24.57
N GLN A 80 -16.49 21.41 25.34
CA GLN A 80 -15.89 22.02 26.53
C GLN A 80 -15.61 21.00 27.64
N ALA A 81 -16.48 20.01 27.83
CA ALA A 81 -16.23 18.89 28.73
C ALA A 81 -15.02 18.06 28.28
N THR A 82 -14.89 17.80 26.97
CA THR A 82 -13.77 17.06 26.39
C THR A 82 -12.44 17.81 26.52
N LEU A 83 -12.42 19.11 26.22
CA LEU A 83 -11.26 19.99 26.41
C LEU A 83 -10.84 20.05 27.88
N SER A 84 -11.80 20.08 28.81
CA SER A 84 -11.55 20.06 30.25
C SER A 84 -10.99 18.72 30.73
N ALA A 85 -11.56 17.59 30.27
CA ALA A 85 -11.08 16.26 30.57
C ALA A 85 -9.63 16.06 30.08
N ALA A 86 -9.33 16.48 28.85
CA ALA A 86 -8.01 16.42 28.24
C ALA A 86 -6.94 17.30 28.94
N ARG A 87 -7.35 18.30 29.75
CA ARG A 87 -6.45 19.08 30.63
C ARG A 87 -6.24 18.42 31.99
N SER A 88 -7.10 17.50 32.39
CA SER A 88 -7.09 16.86 33.73
C SER A 88 -6.28 15.55 33.80
N SER A 89 -5.90 15.00 32.65
CA SER A 89 -5.13 13.75 32.55
C SER A 89 -3.65 13.94 32.92
N VAL A 90 -3.36 13.94 34.22
CA VAL A 90 -1.98 13.91 34.76
C VAL A 90 -1.22 12.69 34.19
N PRO A 91 0.03 12.85 33.72
CA PRO A 91 0.73 11.79 32.99
C PRO A 91 1.09 10.60 33.89
N ILE A 92 0.70 9.40 33.44
CA ILE A 92 1.11 8.14 34.07
C ILE A 92 2.60 7.91 33.74
N ARG A 93 3.45 7.92 34.77
CA ARG A 93 4.88 7.55 34.64
C ARG A 93 5.03 6.24 33.85
N PRO A 94 5.96 6.14 32.88
CA PRO A 94 6.33 4.85 32.34
C PRO A 94 7.02 4.03 33.45
N GLN A 95 6.53 2.83 33.71
CA GLN A 95 7.39 1.82 34.33
C GLN A 95 8.44 1.44 33.29
N LEU A 96 9.70 1.82 33.54
CA LEU A 96 10.82 1.14 32.87
C LEU A 96 10.78 -0.34 33.25
N HIS A 97 11.19 -1.18 32.30
CA HIS A 97 11.05 -2.64 32.31
C HIS A 97 9.62 -3.17 32.07
N MET A 98 9.30 -3.43 30.81
CA MET A 98 8.80 -4.75 30.44
C MET A 98 9.59 -5.29 29.25
N THR A 99 10.04 -6.53 29.40
CA THR A 99 10.63 -7.38 28.38
C THR A 99 9.68 -7.53 27.17
N LEU A 100 10.26 -7.75 25.99
CA LEU A 100 9.54 -8.12 24.78
C LEU A 100 8.85 -9.48 24.95
N GLU A 101 7.60 -9.48 25.40
CA GLU A 101 6.72 -10.64 25.28
C GLU A 101 5.76 -10.50 24.10
N LEU A 102 5.86 -11.44 23.17
CA LEU A 102 5.08 -11.57 21.93
C LEU A 102 3.60 -11.99 22.16
N SER A 103 3.06 -11.79 23.37
CA SER A 103 1.74 -12.31 23.79
C SER A 103 0.54 -11.47 23.35
N ARG A 104 0.74 -10.28 22.76
CA ARG A 104 -0.35 -9.33 22.43
C ARG A 104 -1.28 -9.77 21.30
N SER A 105 -0.89 -10.71 20.44
CA SER A 105 -1.70 -11.17 19.29
C SER A 105 -3.05 -11.78 19.69
N ARG A 106 -3.09 -12.64 20.73
CA ARG A 106 -4.34 -13.29 21.17
C ARG A 106 -5.16 -12.41 22.11
N LEU A 107 -4.50 -11.59 22.93
CA LEU A 107 -5.19 -10.65 23.81
C LEU A 107 -5.91 -9.54 23.03
N SER A 108 -5.36 -9.03 21.93
CA SER A 108 -6.05 -8.03 21.10
C SER A 108 -7.35 -8.60 20.49
N GLN A 109 -7.35 -9.84 19.98
CA GLN A 109 -8.58 -10.49 19.50
C GLN A 109 -9.63 -10.65 20.60
N SER A 110 -9.23 -11.04 21.83
CA SER A 110 -10.17 -11.14 22.96
C SER A 110 -10.71 -9.78 23.44
N GLN A 111 -9.93 -8.70 23.31
CA GLN A 111 -10.36 -7.34 23.65
C GLN A 111 -11.15 -6.66 22.51
N LYS A 112 -10.95 -7.04 21.25
CA LYS A 112 -11.73 -6.56 20.09
C LYS A 112 -13.23 -6.89 20.23
N ALA A 113 -13.59 -8.01 20.85
CA ALA A 113 -14.99 -8.35 21.17
C ALA A 113 -15.65 -7.41 22.21
N LEU A 114 -14.85 -6.72 23.04
CA LEU A 114 -15.30 -5.82 24.11
C LEU A 114 -15.27 -4.33 23.73
N ARG A 115 -14.91 -4.00 22.48
CA ARG A 115 -14.77 -2.60 21.99
C ARG A 115 -15.65 -2.26 20.78
N ARG A 116 -16.43 -3.22 20.26
CA ARG A 116 -17.38 -2.96 19.16
C ARG A 116 -18.35 -1.83 19.57
N PRO A 117 -18.56 -0.79 18.74
CA PRO A 117 -19.61 0.21 18.97
C PRO A 117 -20.96 -0.42 19.34
N ALA A 118 -21.68 0.22 20.26
CA ALA A 118 -23.02 -0.18 20.70
C ALA A 118 -24.10 0.18 19.65
N LEU A 119 -23.88 -0.23 18.40
CA LEU A 119 -24.71 0.02 17.23
C LEU A 119 -25.38 -1.29 16.80
N ALA A 120 -26.53 -1.19 16.13
CA ALA A 120 -27.32 -2.36 15.74
C ALA A 120 -26.55 -3.30 14.78
N LEU A 121 -26.06 -4.42 15.32
CA LEU A 121 -25.65 -5.58 14.54
C LEU A 121 -26.89 -6.26 13.95
N ARG A 122 -26.75 -6.87 12.78
CA ARG A 122 -27.78 -7.74 12.21
C ARG A 122 -27.98 -8.95 13.13
N GLU A 123 -29.21 -9.27 13.54
CA GLU A 123 -29.51 -10.34 14.51
C GLU A 123 -29.13 -11.76 14.03
N PRO A 124 -28.33 -12.52 14.82
CA PRO A 124 -28.24 -13.97 14.76
C PRO A 124 -28.89 -14.65 15.99
N SER A 125 -29.30 -15.91 15.85
CA SER A 125 -29.96 -16.71 16.90
C SER A 125 -29.13 -16.83 18.20
N PRO A 126 -29.74 -16.76 19.40
CA PRO A 126 -28.99 -16.57 20.66
C PRO A 126 -28.55 -17.88 21.36
N PRO A 127 -27.42 -17.83 22.09
CA PRO A 127 -27.32 -18.52 23.38
C PRO A 127 -26.72 -17.70 24.54
N THR A 128 -27.19 -18.06 25.74
CA THR A 128 -26.97 -17.62 27.14
C THR A 128 -25.59 -17.12 27.66
N THR A 129 -25.64 -16.14 28.59
CA THR A 129 -24.57 -15.57 29.47
C THR A 129 -24.62 -16.10 30.93
N PRO A 130 -23.52 -16.02 31.74
CA PRO A 130 -23.07 -14.85 32.55
C PRO A 130 -21.52 -14.69 32.65
N GLY A 131 -20.86 -13.77 33.41
CA GLY A 131 -21.27 -12.58 34.20
C GLY A 131 -20.55 -12.44 35.58
N GLY A 132 -19.81 -11.32 35.85
CA GLY A 132 -19.20 -11.05 37.19
C GLY A 132 -18.19 -9.87 37.28
N HIS A 133 -18.22 -9.07 38.37
CA HIS A 133 -17.39 -7.86 38.64
C HIS A 133 -16.62 -7.93 39.97
N VAL A 134 -15.44 -7.26 40.08
CA VAL A 134 -14.80 -6.86 41.37
C VAL A 134 -14.10 -5.47 41.26
N LYS A 135 -14.05 -4.71 42.36
CA LYS A 135 -13.63 -3.28 42.46
C LYS A 135 -12.15 -3.06 42.83
N LYS A 136 -11.64 -1.83 42.61
CA LYS A 136 -10.34 -1.31 43.12
C LYS A 136 -10.55 -0.18 44.15
N PRO A 137 -9.61 0.05 45.10
CA PRO A 137 -9.61 1.19 46.02
C PRO A 137 -8.79 2.40 45.50
N SER A 138 -9.02 3.57 46.09
CA SER A 138 -8.37 4.86 45.79
C SER A 138 -7.43 5.33 46.90
N TYR A 139 -6.49 6.23 46.59
CA TYR A 139 -6.00 7.27 47.51
C TYR A 139 -5.45 8.48 46.75
N SER A 140 -5.52 9.66 47.39
CA SER A 140 -5.31 10.98 46.79
C SER A 140 -4.07 11.71 47.31
N SER A 141 -3.43 12.54 46.48
CA SER A 141 -3.24 13.98 46.78
C SER A 141 -2.47 14.69 45.64
N ALA A 142 -2.63 16.01 45.55
CA ALA A 142 -2.28 16.81 44.38
C ALA A 142 -0.91 17.50 44.47
N ARG A 143 -0.30 17.77 43.31
CA ARG A 143 0.48 18.98 43.04
C ARG A 143 0.60 19.23 41.53
N THR A 144 0.28 20.45 41.13
CA THR A 144 0.25 20.98 39.76
C THR A 144 1.67 21.28 39.27
N TYR A 145 2.04 20.86 38.05
CA TYR A 145 2.97 21.55 37.14
C TYR A 145 2.81 20.98 35.71
N VAL A 146 3.32 21.71 34.71
CA VAL A 146 3.08 21.54 33.26
C VAL A 146 3.38 20.11 32.74
N ASP A 147 2.61 19.64 31.75
CA ASP A 147 2.59 18.25 31.28
C ASP A 147 3.73 17.88 30.30
N ASP A 148 4.79 17.28 30.84
CA ASP A 148 5.92 16.70 30.10
C ASP A 148 5.54 15.59 29.09
N ALA A 149 4.35 14.98 29.16
CA ALA A 149 4.01 13.87 28.26
C ALA A 149 3.85 14.28 26.79
N THR A 150 3.62 15.56 26.51
CA THR A 150 3.57 16.10 25.15
C THR A 150 4.96 16.11 24.49
N ILE A 151 6.04 16.19 25.28
CA ILE A 151 7.42 16.24 24.79
C ILE A 151 8.00 14.82 24.67
N ARG A 152 7.42 14.03 23.76
CA ARG A 152 7.94 12.69 23.39
C ARG A 152 8.04 12.41 21.90
N ARG A 153 7.49 13.26 21.05
CA ARG A 153 7.66 13.16 19.59
C ARG A 153 9.06 13.63 19.20
N LEU A 154 9.68 12.93 18.26
CA LEU A 154 11.09 13.02 17.91
C LEU A 154 11.49 14.29 17.12
N THR A 155 10.72 15.38 17.21
CA THR A 155 11.28 16.70 16.92
C THR A 155 11.97 17.21 18.18
N SER A 156 13.12 17.85 18.01
CA SER A 156 13.89 18.47 19.10
C SER A 156 13.21 19.73 19.69
N GLY A 157 11.89 19.87 19.53
CA GLY A 157 11.15 21.11 19.70
C GLY A 157 11.55 22.20 18.72
N MET A 158 12.35 21.92 17.68
CA MET A 158 13.02 22.95 16.86
C MET A 158 12.25 23.42 15.62
N TRP A 159 11.18 22.72 15.19
CA TRP A 159 10.50 22.96 13.92
C TRP A 159 8.98 22.96 14.06
N ALA A 160 8.31 23.76 13.23
CA ALA A 160 6.86 23.84 13.11
C ALA A 160 6.43 23.89 11.64
N VAL A 161 5.15 23.64 11.37
CA VAL A 161 4.51 23.83 10.06
C VAL A 161 3.62 25.07 10.11
N ARG A 162 3.82 25.99 9.17
CA ARG A 162 2.93 27.13 8.91
C ARG A 162 2.01 26.83 7.75
N LYS A 163 0.70 27.04 7.94
CA LYS A 163 -0.32 27.11 6.87
C LYS A 163 -0.86 28.53 6.74
N GLU A 164 -0.92 29.07 5.54
CA GLU A 164 -1.39 30.43 5.23
C GLU A 164 -2.48 30.41 4.15
N ALA A 165 -3.66 30.95 4.47
CA ALA A 165 -4.77 31.13 3.55
C ALA A 165 -4.96 32.61 3.18
N PHE A 166 -4.88 32.94 1.89
CA PHE A 166 -5.00 34.31 1.38
C PHE A 166 -6.46 34.68 1.09
N VAL A 167 -6.79 35.97 1.19
CA VAL A 167 -8.15 36.44 0.87
C VAL A 167 -8.38 36.42 -0.65
N GLY A 168 -9.45 35.74 -1.07
CA GLY A 168 -9.76 35.50 -2.49
C GLY A 168 -9.29 34.14 -3.03
N ALA A 169 -8.58 33.35 -2.22
CA ALA A 169 -8.22 31.97 -2.52
C ALA A 169 -9.43 31.02 -2.55
N LYS A 170 -9.35 29.90 -3.31
CA LYS A 170 -10.34 28.79 -3.29
C LYS A 170 -10.52 28.13 -1.92
N GLN A 171 -9.55 28.32 -1.03
CA GLN A 171 -9.61 27.96 0.37
C GLN A 171 -9.52 29.25 1.18
N ASP A 172 -10.69 29.76 1.58
CA ASP A 172 -10.76 30.96 2.40
C ASP A 172 -10.34 30.68 3.85
N GLY A 173 -10.00 31.74 4.60
CA GLY A 173 -9.59 31.63 6.00
C GLY A 173 -10.65 30.96 6.89
N ASN A 174 -11.94 31.10 6.55
CA ASN A 174 -13.03 30.42 7.26
C ASN A 174 -12.97 28.90 7.10
N ARG A 175 -12.73 28.40 5.88
CA ARG A 175 -12.56 26.96 5.65
C ARG A 175 -11.37 26.43 6.44
N LEU A 176 -10.22 27.11 6.39
CA LEU A 176 -9.03 26.67 7.14
C LEU A 176 -9.27 26.69 8.67
N LEU A 177 -9.91 27.73 9.21
CA LEU A 177 -10.28 27.80 10.64
C LEU A 177 -11.05 26.56 11.09
N LYS A 178 -12.06 26.12 10.33
CA LYS A 178 -12.86 24.94 10.67
C LYS A 178 -12.07 23.63 10.69
N GLN A 179 -11.10 23.47 9.78
CA GLN A 179 -10.21 22.29 9.80
C GLN A 179 -9.43 22.25 11.12
N ILE A 180 -8.94 23.40 11.57
CA ILE A 180 -8.17 23.54 12.81
C ILE A 180 -9.06 23.38 14.05
N GLU A 181 -10.30 23.89 14.03
CA GLU A 181 -11.32 23.63 15.05
C GLU A 181 -11.57 22.12 15.23
N LYS A 182 -11.79 21.38 14.13
CA LYS A 182 -11.89 19.92 14.15
C LYS A 182 -10.61 19.25 14.66
N GLN A 183 -9.44 19.71 14.23
CA GLN A 183 -8.13 19.17 14.64
C GLN A 183 -7.90 19.29 16.15
N ILE A 184 -8.18 20.46 16.73
CA ILE A 184 -8.10 20.71 18.18
C ILE A 184 -9.08 19.81 18.95
N ALA A 185 -10.32 19.69 18.47
CA ALA A 185 -11.32 18.81 19.07
C ALA A 185 -10.92 17.33 18.98
N PHE A 186 -10.24 16.91 17.92
CA PHE A 186 -9.71 15.55 17.78
C PHE A 186 -8.51 15.30 18.71
N ALA A 187 -7.54 16.22 18.79
CA ALA A 187 -6.40 16.14 19.70
C ALA A 187 -6.84 15.97 21.17
N ALA A 188 -7.84 16.75 21.59
CA ALA A 188 -8.45 16.63 22.92
C ALA A 188 -9.13 15.27 23.13
N ARG A 189 -9.84 14.74 22.12
CA ARG A 189 -10.45 13.40 22.18
C ARG A 189 -9.41 12.28 22.27
N CYS A 190 -8.29 12.36 21.54
CA CYS A 190 -7.22 11.35 21.65
C CYS A 190 -6.65 11.28 23.09
N ARG A 191 -6.42 12.43 23.72
CA ARG A 191 -6.02 12.52 25.14
C ARG A 191 -7.07 11.94 26.09
N ALA A 192 -8.33 12.34 25.95
CA ALA A 192 -9.41 11.95 26.85
C ALA A 192 -9.84 10.47 26.71
N ALA A 193 -9.93 9.96 25.48
CA ALA A 193 -10.33 8.58 25.18
C ALA A 193 -9.19 7.56 25.29
N GLY A 194 -7.94 8.02 25.40
CA GLY A 194 -6.78 7.13 25.52
C GLY A 194 -6.41 6.40 24.21
N LEU A 195 -6.65 7.02 23.06
CA LEU A 195 -6.23 6.52 21.74
C LEU A 195 -4.71 6.65 21.57
N ARG A 196 -3.93 5.82 22.29
CA ARG A 196 -2.47 5.94 22.38
C ARG A 196 -1.71 5.73 21.07
N ALA A 197 -2.34 5.11 20.07
CA ALA A 197 -1.74 4.84 18.76
C ALA A 197 -2.20 5.84 17.68
N VAL A 198 -3.03 6.85 18.03
CA VAL A 198 -3.59 7.81 17.07
C VAL A 198 -3.35 9.23 17.55
N SER A 199 -2.93 10.11 16.64
CA SER A 199 -2.64 11.50 16.95
C SER A 199 -2.96 12.45 15.81
N THR A 200 -2.73 13.74 16.05
CA THR A 200 -2.77 14.82 15.08
C THR A 200 -1.76 15.88 15.52
N PRO A 201 -1.25 16.76 14.63
CA PRO A 201 -0.32 17.82 15.03
C PRO A 201 -0.97 18.77 16.05
N GLU A 202 -0.28 19.08 17.15
CA GLU A 202 -0.77 20.11 18.07
C GLU A 202 -0.69 21.50 17.44
N VAL A 203 -1.68 22.36 17.73
CA VAL A 203 -1.76 23.73 17.19
C VAL A 203 -1.06 24.68 18.15
N TYR A 204 0.01 25.33 17.69
CA TYR A 204 0.80 26.27 18.50
C TYR A 204 0.18 27.68 18.52
N GLY A 205 -0.44 28.10 17.41
CA GLY A 205 -1.07 29.41 17.35
C GLY A 205 -1.89 29.64 16.09
N ILE A 206 -2.98 30.40 16.25
CA ILE A 206 -3.83 30.88 15.14
C ILE A 206 -3.73 32.41 15.09
N ARG A 207 -3.68 32.95 13.87
CA ARG A 207 -3.81 34.38 13.57
C ARG A 207 -4.90 34.63 12.56
N VAL A 208 -5.85 35.47 12.95
CA VAL A 208 -6.91 36.03 12.10
C VAL A 208 -6.37 37.31 11.46
N PRO A 209 -6.70 37.63 10.19
CA PRO A 209 -6.27 38.87 9.56
C PRO A 209 -6.75 40.12 10.32
N GLU A 210 -5.82 40.98 10.73
CA GLU A 210 -6.13 42.37 11.09
C GLU A 210 -6.21 43.21 9.81
N VAL A 211 -7.20 44.12 9.74
CA VAL A 211 -7.32 45.08 8.63
C VAL A 211 -6.35 46.24 8.86
N VAL A 212 -5.10 46.07 8.41
CA VAL A 212 -4.05 47.08 8.55
C VAL A 212 -3.88 47.83 7.24
N LYS A 213 -4.22 49.14 7.23
CA LYS A 213 -3.99 50.08 6.13
C LYS A 213 -4.58 49.68 4.75
N GLY A 214 -5.60 48.83 4.72
CA GLY A 214 -6.33 48.46 3.49
C GLY A 214 -5.78 47.25 2.75
N GLU A 215 -4.70 46.64 3.22
CA GLU A 215 -4.29 45.30 2.81
C GLU A 215 -4.92 44.28 3.78
N VAL A 216 -5.56 43.24 3.25
CA VAL A 216 -6.14 42.19 4.08
C VAL A 216 -5.11 41.06 4.24
N GLY A 217 -4.65 40.85 5.48
CA GLY A 217 -3.66 39.82 5.78
C GLY A 217 -4.13 38.40 5.47
N ALA A 218 -3.18 37.45 5.44
CA ALA A 218 -3.50 36.03 5.37
C ALA A 218 -3.96 35.51 6.75
N PHE A 219 -4.84 34.50 6.75
CA PHE A 219 -5.13 33.71 7.94
C PHE A 219 -4.00 32.69 8.11
N THR A 220 -3.34 32.67 9.27
CA THR A 220 -2.12 31.88 9.48
C THR A 220 -2.25 30.96 10.68
N VAL A 221 -1.81 29.71 10.52
CA VAL A 221 -1.79 28.69 11.57
C VAL A 221 -0.38 28.12 11.67
N ASP A 222 0.19 28.15 12.86
CA ASP A 222 1.44 27.47 13.19
C ASP A 222 1.13 26.22 14.04
N MET A 223 1.65 25.05 13.67
CA MET A 223 1.38 23.76 14.30
C MET A 223 2.60 22.84 14.31
N GLU A 224 2.53 21.75 15.06
CA GLU A 224 3.60 20.76 15.21
C GLU A 224 4.06 20.18 13.86
N TYR A 225 5.39 20.08 13.68
CA TYR A 225 5.97 19.31 12.58
C TYR A 225 6.11 17.85 12.99
N ILE A 226 5.61 16.94 12.14
CA ILE A 226 5.59 15.49 12.42
C ILE A 226 6.53 14.78 11.42
N PRO A 227 7.72 14.32 11.83
CA PRO A 227 8.74 13.73 10.95
C PRO A 227 8.49 12.23 10.68
N PHE A 228 7.23 11.85 10.44
CA PHE A 228 6.80 10.47 10.25
C PHE A 228 6.81 10.07 8.77
N GLN A 229 6.70 8.77 8.48
CA GLN A 229 6.67 8.24 7.12
C GLN A 229 5.28 8.40 6.50
N ASP A 230 5.19 8.70 5.21
CA ASP A 230 3.90 8.66 4.50
C ASP A 230 3.44 7.21 4.27
N VAL A 231 2.14 7.00 4.03
CA VAL A 231 1.57 5.66 3.80
C VAL A 231 2.15 4.98 2.56
N ARG A 232 2.56 5.76 1.54
CA ARG A 232 3.15 5.24 0.30
C ARG A 232 4.49 4.56 0.59
N HIS A 233 5.35 5.16 1.41
CA HIS A 233 6.60 4.58 1.88
C HIS A 233 6.34 3.33 2.74
N VAL A 234 5.36 3.38 3.65
CA VAL A 234 4.99 2.21 4.47
C VAL A 234 4.56 1.02 3.61
N MET A 235 3.72 1.25 2.59
CA MET A 235 3.27 0.20 1.68
C MET A 235 4.40 -0.37 0.81
N MET A 236 5.37 0.46 0.39
CA MET A 236 6.49 -0.01 -0.43
C MET A 236 7.56 -0.74 0.40
N GLU A 237 7.88 -0.27 1.61
CA GLU A 237 9.10 -0.67 2.34
C GLU A 237 8.87 -1.41 3.66
N ARG A 238 7.64 -1.50 4.17
CA ARG A 238 7.35 -2.17 5.45
C ARG A 238 6.58 -3.46 5.26
N ASP A 239 6.77 -4.38 6.21
CA ASP A 239 6.21 -5.72 6.21
C ASP A 239 4.68 -5.75 6.30
N ARG A 240 4.11 -6.96 6.18
CA ARG A 240 2.67 -7.16 6.26
C ARG A 240 2.10 -6.75 7.63
N ALA A 241 2.80 -7.00 8.73
CA ALA A 241 2.31 -6.77 10.09
C ALA A 241 2.24 -5.27 10.44
N VAL A 242 3.14 -4.45 9.89
CA VAL A 242 3.08 -2.98 9.97
C VAL A 242 1.90 -2.45 9.17
N ASN A 243 1.71 -2.91 7.94
CA ASN A 243 0.58 -2.50 7.10
C ASN A 243 -0.76 -2.95 7.72
N GLU A 244 -0.86 -4.18 8.22
CA GLU A 244 -2.03 -4.69 8.95
C GLU A 244 -2.34 -3.86 10.20
N TRP A 245 -1.32 -3.48 10.97
CA TRP A 245 -1.48 -2.57 12.12
C TRP A 245 -1.97 -1.17 11.72
N LEU A 246 -1.47 -0.61 10.61
CA LEU A 246 -1.86 0.71 10.11
C LEU A 246 -3.37 0.77 9.82
N VAL A 247 -3.89 -0.16 9.02
CA VAL A 247 -5.33 -0.18 8.68
C VAL A 247 -6.20 -0.52 9.89
N GLU A 248 -5.75 -1.41 10.78
CA GLU A 248 -6.48 -1.67 12.03
C GLU A 248 -6.52 -0.43 12.94
N THR A 249 -5.47 0.38 12.96
CA THR A 249 -5.43 1.64 13.75
C THR A 249 -6.33 2.72 13.14
N ALA A 250 -6.41 2.80 11.81
CA ALA A 250 -7.37 3.67 11.12
C ALA A 250 -8.84 3.23 11.38
N VAL A 251 -9.09 1.92 11.46
CA VAL A 251 -10.39 1.37 11.89
C VAL A 251 -10.68 1.71 13.36
N GLU A 252 -9.72 1.53 14.28
CA GLU A 252 -9.89 1.88 15.70
C GLU A 252 -10.22 3.38 15.91
N MET A 253 -9.66 4.27 15.08
CA MET A 253 -10.02 5.70 15.08
C MET A 253 -11.49 5.93 14.67
N VAL A 254 -11.98 5.23 13.65
CA VAL A 254 -13.37 5.35 13.18
C VAL A 254 -14.34 4.70 14.17
N ASP A 255 -14.00 3.56 14.77
CA ASP A 255 -14.75 2.95 15.87
C ASP A 255 -14.89 3.89 17.07
N ALA A 256 -13.85 4.65 17.42
CA ALA A 256 -13.92 5.65 18.49
C ALA A 256 -14.89 6.80 18.16
N ASN A 257 -14.98 7.20 16.89
CA ASN A 257 -15.96 8.18 16.41
C ASN A 257 -17.40 7.60 16.37
N LEU A 258 -17.56 6.34 15.96
CA LEU A 258 -18.85 5.61 15.98
C LEU A 258 -19.41 5.49 17.41
N ASN A 259 -18.56 5.26 18.41
CA ASN A 259 -18.94 5.23 19.83
C ASN A 259 -19.43 6.58 20.38
N LEU A 260 -19.17 7.69 19.68
CA LEU A 260 -19.62 9.04 20.04
C LEU A 260 -20.83 9.51 19.21
N SER A 261 -21.38 8.64 18.36
CA SER A 261 -22.44 9.00 17.40
C SER A 261 -23.84 8.69 17.92
N GLU A 262 -24.80 9.55 17.61
CA GLU A 262 -26.24 9.30 17.77
C GLU A 262 -26.78 8.57 16.54
N LEU A 263 -27.72 7.64 16.74
CA LEU A 263 -28.40 6.95 15.63
C LEU A 263 -29.62 7.77 15.17
N VAL A 264 -29.58 8.23 13.92
CA VAL A 264 -30.64 9.04 13.30
C VAL A 264 -31.16 8.34 12.05
N GLU A 265 -32.48 8.22 11.88
CA GLU A 265 -33.04 7.63 10.65
C GLU A 265 -32.61 8.41 9.39
N LEU A 266 -32.21 7.67 8.35
CA LEU A 266 -31.71 8.19 7.07
C LEU A 266 -32.62 9.27 6.48
N ARG A 267 -33.94 9.15 6.61
CA ARG A 267 -34.91 10.15 6.10
C ARG A 267 -34.69 11.58 6.61
N HIS A 268 -34.11 11.76 7.79
CA HIS A 268 -33.86 13.08 8.38
C HIS A 268 -32.60 13.75 7.83
N VAL A 269 -31.60 12.96 7.41
CA VAL A 269 -30.35 13.46 6.80
C VAL A 269 -30.37 13.40 5.26
N PHE A 270 -31.33 12.68 4.68
CA PHE A 270 -31.54 12.57 3.24
C PHE A 270 -31.64 13.92 2.48
N PRO A 271 -32.27 14.99 3.02
CA PRO A 271 -32.31 16.28 2.33
C PRO A 271 -30.93 16.91 2.05
N GLU A 272 -29.91 16.63 2.88
CA GLU A 272 -28.55 17.11 2.62
C GLU A 272 -27.89 16.34 1.46
N PHE A 273 -28.22 15.07 1.25
CA PHE A 273 -27.85 14.33 0.03
C PHE A 273 -28.54 14.89 -1.22
N GLU A 274 -29.83 15.26 -1.15
CA GLU A 274 -30.57 15.87 -2.27
C GLU A 274 -29.95 17.22 -2.67
N LYS A 275 -29.71 18.09 -1.69
CA LYS A 275 -29.00 19.37 -1.85
C LYS A 275 -27.58 19.17 -2.42
N LYS A 276 -26.85 18.15 -1.94
CA LYS A 276 -25.51 17.83 -2.46
C LYS A 276 -25.57 17.30 -3.89
N ALA A 277 -26.56 16.48 -4.23
CA ALA A 277 -26.79 15.97 -5.59
C ALA A 277 -27.01 17.12 -6.58
N THR A 278 -27.92 18.05 -6.26
CA THR A 278 -28.16 19.25 -7.08
C THR A 278 -26.89 20.07 -7.27
N GLY A 279 -26.10 20.27 -6.20
CA GLY A 279 -24.81 20.97 -6.27
C GLY A 279 -23.78 20.27 -7.16
N ILE A 280 -23.71 18.92 -7.12
CA ILE A 280 -22.80 18.12 -7.96
C ILE A 280 -23.21 18.23 -9.43
N LYS A 281 -24.49 18.04 -9.77
CA LYS A 281 -24.99 18.20 -11.16
C LYS A 281 -24.69 19.60 -11.73
N ALA A 282 -24.92 20.63 -10.93
CA ALA A 282 -24.63 22.02 -11.32
C ALA A 282 -23.13 22.33 -11.46
N ALA A 283 -22.26 21.65 -10.71
CA ALA A 283 -20.81 21.77 -10.84
C ALA A 283 -20.28 20.98 -12.04
N LEU A 284 -20.80 19.78 -12.30
CA LEU A 284 -20.32 18.89 -13.35
C LEU A 284 -20.48 19.50 -14.76
N ARG A 285 -21.58 20.23 -14.98
CA ARG A 285 -21.82 21.00 -16.22
C ARG A 285 -20.82 22.13 -16.48
N LYS A 286 -19.89 22.39 -15.55
CA LYS A 286 -18.77 23.32 -15.68
C LYS A 286 -17.41 22.61 -15.84
N SER A 287 -17.38 21.27 -15.77
CA SER A 287 -16.16 20.51 -15.99
C SER A 287 -15.77 20.56 -17.46
N SER A 288 -14.48 20.72 -17.74
CA SER A 288 -13.90 20.62 -19.08
C SER A 288 -13.47 19.21 -19.46
N LEU A 289 -13.48 18.27 -18.50
CA LEU A 289 -12.91 16.91 -18.65
C LEU A 289 -13.98 15.82 -18.83
N VAL A 290 -15.23 16.11 -18.45
CA VAL A 290 -16.36 15.18 -18.54
C VAL A 290 -17.24 15.58 -19.73
N THR A 291 -17.46 14.65 -20.65
CA THR A 291 -18.23 14.85 -21.89
C THR A 291 -19.74 14.93 -21.61
N PRO A 292 -20.55 15.56 -22.48
CA PRO A 292 -22.00 15.65 -22.31
C PRO A 292 -22.71 14.29 -22.12
N ALA A 293 -22.22 13.23 -22.77
CA ALA A 293 -22.79 11.87 -22.64
C ALA A 293 -22.43 11.21 -21.30
N GLU A 294 -21.20 11.40 -20.80
CA GLU A 294 -20.82 10.99 -19.44
C GLU A 294 -21.65 11.76 -18.39
N ILE A 295 -21.91 13.06 -18.61
CA ILE A 295 -22.77 13.88 -17.74
C ILE A 295 -24.19 13.32 -17.69
N GLU A 296 -24.84 13.07 -18.84
CA GLU A 296 -26.19 12.51 -18.88
C GLU A 296 -26.29 11.15 -18.16
N THR A 297 -25.34 10.27 -18.45
CA THR A 297 -25.24 8.94 -17.81
C THR A 297 -25.12 9.05 -16.29
N PHE A 298 -24.23 9.93 -15.82
CA PHE A 298 -23.98 10.13 -14.39
C PHE A 298 -25.11 10.88 -13.68
N GLU A 299 -25.79 11.83 -14.34
CA GLU A 299 -26.98 12.48 -13.78
C GLU A 299 -28.13 11.47 -13.56
N HIS A 300 -28.30 10.51 -14.47
CA HIS A 300 -29.22 9.38 -14.32
C HIS A 300 -28.77 8.42 -13.21
N GLN A 301 -27.47 8.10 -13.10
CA GLN A 301 -26.94 7.28 -12.00
C GLN A 301 -27.24 7.92 -10.63
N ILE A 302 -27.00 9.24 -10.47
CA ILE A 302 -27.35 9.99 -9.25
C ILE A 302 -28.83 9.80 -8.89
N ASP A 303 -29.75 10.02 -9.85
CA ASP A 303 -31.19 9.95 -9.56
C ASP A 303 -31.64 8.54 -9.21
N ARG A 304 -31.06 7.52 -9.86
CA ARG A 304 -31.34 6.11 -9.52
C ARG A 304 -30.82 5.74 -8.13
N VAL A 305 -29.59 6.13 -7.78
CA VAL A 305 -29.02 5.94 -6.43
C VAL A 305 -29.92 6.61 -5.38
N MET A 306 -30.26 7.87 -5.58
CA MET A 306 -31.13 8.62 -4.67
C MET A 306 -32.52 7.99 -4.53
N SER A 307 -33.16 7.58 -5.63
CA SER A 307 -34.49 6.94 -5.57
C SER A 307 -34.49 5.60 -4.82
N SER A 308 -33.38 4.85 -4.88
CA SER A 308 -33.18 3.61 -4.12
C SER A 308 -33.04 3.88 -2.63
N PHE A 309 -32.10 4.77 -2.25
CA PHE A 309 -31.83 5.07 -0.84
C PHE A 309 -32.97 5.79 -0.12
N ARG A 310 -33.82 6.53 -0.85
CA ARG A 310 -35.06 7.11 -0.28
C ARG A 310 -35.99 6.04 0.30
N GLN A 311 -36.00 4.82 -0.27
CA GLN A 311 -36.81 3.70 0.24
C GLN A 311 -36.24 3.11 1.55
N LEU A 312 -34.94 3.27 1.78
CA LEU A 312 -34.25 2.87 3.01
C LEU A 312 -34.35 3.93 4.13
N GLY A 313 -35.22 4.93 4.01
CA GLY A 313 -35.31 6.07 4.93
C GLY A 313 -35.53 5.76 6.42
N ARG A 314 -35.89 4.52 6.78
CA ARG A 314 -35.99 4.03 8.19
C ARG A 314 -34.70 3.41 8.74
N ARG A 315 -33.69 3.17 7.89
CA ARG A 315 -32.38 2.67 8.34
C ARG A 315 -31.67 3.76 9.15
N GLU A 316 -30.97 3.38 10.20
CA GLU A 316 -30.29 4.32 11.10
C GLU A 316 -28.88 4.63 10.59
N VAL A 317 -28.51 5.91 10.66
CA VAL A 317 -27.21 6.47 10.31
C VAL A 317 -26.55 6.97 11.61
N PRO A 318 -25.29 6.58 11.92
CA PRO A 318 -24.55 7.18 13.02
C PRO A 318 -24.14 8.61 12.64
N ILE A 319 -24.68 9.60 13.34
CA ILE A 319 -24.37 11.02 13.19
C ILE A 319 -23.50 11.43 14.38
N GLY A 320 -22.33 11.99 14.08
CA GLY A 320 -21.29 12.20 15.08
C GLY A 320 -19.97 12.62 14.46
N PRO A 321 -18.96 12.93 15.28
CA PRO A 321 -17.75 13.60 14.82
C PRO A 321 -16.93 12.70 13.87
N CYS A 322 -16.43 13.26 12.77
CA CYS A 322 -15.58 12.53 11.84
C CYS A 322 -14.39 13.37 11.32
N HIS A 323 -13.40 12.72 10.72
CA HIS A 323 -12.30 13.40 10.04
C HIS A 323 -12.78 14.13 8.78
N GLY A 324 -13.72 13.52 8.04
CA GLY A 324 -14.35 14.03 6.83
C GLY A 324 -13.54 13.87 5.56
N ASP A 325 -12.23 13.68 5.68
CA ASP A 325 -11.32 13.36 4.58
C ASP A 325 -10.27 12.31 4.99
N LEU A 326 -10.69 11.20 5.60
CA LEU A 326 -9.79 10.14 6.09
C LEU A 326 -9.19 9.30 4.94
N THR A 327 -8.39 9.96 4.10
CA THR A 327 -7.61 9.34 3.02
C THR A 327 -6.23 8.92 3.53
N LEU A 328 -5.60 7.96 2.87
CA LEU A 328 -4.23 7.51 3.12
C LEU A 328 -3.19 8.61 2.86
N ALA A 329 -3.52 9.62 2.06
CA ALA A 329 -2.68 10.80 1.85
C ALA A 329 -2.64 11.74 3.07
N ASN A 330 -3.71 11.71 3.88
CA ASN A 330 -3.89 12.51 5.10
C ASN A 330 -3.41 11.77 6.37
N MET A 331 -2.51 10.79 6.20
CA MET A 331 -1.95 9.94 7.24
C MET A 331 -0.41 9.96 7.21
N LEU A 332 0.20 10.12 8.38
CA LEU A 332 1.63 9.90 8.62
C LEU A 332 1.82 8.82 9.69
N VAL A 333 2.89 8.06 9.59
CA VAL A 333 3.08 6.81 10.31
C VAL A 333 4.47 6.75 10.94
N ASP A 334 4.52 6.54 12.25
CA ASP A 334 5.71 6.03 12.94
C ASP A 334 5.53 4.52 13.15
N PRO A 335 6.15 3.67 12.30
CA PRO A 335 6.02 2.22 12.41
C PRO A 335 6.81 1.63 13.59
N GLU A 336 7.80 2.35 14.12
CA GLU A 336 8.65 1.88 15.23
C GLU A 336 7.92 2.06 16.57
N ASN A 337 7.33 3.25 16.79
CA ASN A 337 6.53 3.56 17.97
C ASN A 337 5.05 3.12 17.83
N ARG A 338 4.61 2.75 16.62
CA ARG A 338 3.22 2.45 16.27
C ARG A 338 2.27 3.62 16.57
N GLU A 339 2.58 4.77 15.98
CA GLU A 339 1.75 5.98 16.02
C GLU A 339 1.24 6.35 14.61
N LEU A 340 -0.08 6.53 14.47
CA LEU A 340 -0.75 7.03 13.27
C LEU A 340 -1.18 8.48 13.51
N CYS A 341 -0.53 9.42 12.84
CA CYS A 341 -0.87 10.84 12.89
C CYS A 341 -1.75 11.23 11.69
N VAL A 342 -2.92 11.80 11.94
CA VAL A 342 -3.88 12.27 10.91
C VAL A 342 -3.96 13.80 10.88
N PHE A 343 -4.21 14.37 9.70
CA PHE A 343 -4.22 15.82 9.47
C PHE A 343 -5.14 16.21 8.30
N ASP A 344 -5.39 17.50 8.10
CA ASP A 344 -6.28 18.03 7.05
C ASP A 344 -7.75 17.52 7.12
N PHE A 345 -8.30 17.58 8.34
CA PHE A 345 -9.73 17.45 8.63
C PHE A 345 -10.60 18.31 7.69
N LEU A 346 -11.81 17.84 7.32
CA LEU A 346 -12.77 18.61 6.51
C LEU A 346 -14.19 18.53 7.09
N ASP A 347 -14.97 19.59 6.81
CA ASP A 347 -16.43 19.60 7.00
C ASP A 347 -17.13 18.61 6.07
N CYS A 348 -18.15 17.94 6.59
CA CYS A 348 -19.04 17.08 5.84
C CYS A 348 -20.41 17.75 5.63
N PHE A 349 -21.12 17.38 4.56
CA PHE A 349 -22.53 17.78 4.38
C PHE A 349 -23.48 16.93 5.25
N VAL A 350 -23.03 15.74 5.66
CA VAL A 350 -23.58 14.94 6.76
C VAL A 350 -22.42 14.53 7.65
N GLU A 351 -22.35 15.08 8.87
CA GLU A 351 -21.28 14.83 9.83
C GLU A 351 -21.49 13.44 10.46
N SER A 352 -20.77 12.45 9.92
CA SER A 352 -20.96 11.03 10.23
C SER A 352 -19.65 10.27 10.05
N PRO A 353 -19.32 9.30 10.93
CA PRO A 353 -18.18 8.40 10.70
C PRO A 353 -18.32 7.53 9.45
N LEU A 354 -19.53 7.38 8.87
CA LEU A 354 -19.69 6.72 7.57
C LEU A 354 -18.96 7.47 6.44
N GLN A 355 -18.74 8.79 6.59
CA GLN A 355 -17.92 9.56 5.67
C GLN A 355 -16.44 9.15 5.74
N ASP A 356 -15.93 8.80 6.92
CA ASP A 356 -14.56 8.30 7.10
C ASP A 356 -14.42 6.87 6.53
N ILE A 357 -15.42 6.00 6.73
CA ILE A 357 -15.47 4.67 6.08
C ILE A 357 -15.46 4.82 4.55
N ALA A 358 -16.30 5.70 4.00
CA ALA A 358 -16.34 5.99 2.57
C ALA A 358 -15.00 6.56 2.04
N LYS A 359 -14.27 7.32 2.87
CA LYS A 359 -12.94 7.87 2.53
C LYS A 359 -11.84 6.82 2.51
N LEU A 360 -11.85 5.88 3.46
CA LEU A 360 -10.98 4.71 3.40
C LEU A 360 -11.28 3.89 2.14
N LEU A 361 -12.57 3.62 1.84
CA LEU A 361 -12.99 2.86 0.66
C LEU A 361 -12.64 3.56 -0.67
N GLN A 362 -12.70 4.90 -0.74
CA GLN A 362 -12.20 5.68 -1.88
C GLN A 362 -10.75 5.28 -2.24
N ASP A 363 -9.87 5.16 -1.24
CA ASP A 363 -8.47 4.77 -1.48
C ASP A 363 -8.29 3.27 -1.68
N VAL A 364 -8.89 2.43 -0.84
CA VAL A 364 -8.54 0.99 -0.79
C VAL A 364 -9.34 0.12 -1.75
N ARG A 365 -10.58 0.51 -2.07
CA ARG A 365 -11.45 -0.20 -3.01
C ARG A 365 -11.34 0.39 -4.41
N HIS A 366 -11.40 1.71 -4.53
CA HIS A 366 -11.40 2.42 -5.81
C HIS A 366 -10.00 2.86 -6.26
N GLN A 367 -8.98 2.58 -5.44
CA GLN A 367 -7.57 2.80 -5.76
C GLN A 367 -7.22 4.28 -6.01
N TRP A 368 -8.03 5.22 -5.49
CA TRP A 368 -7.78 6.67 -5.59
C TRP A 368 -6.37 7.05 -5.11
N PHE A 369 -5.89 6.40 -4.05
CA PHE A 369 -4.52 6.55 -3.56
C PHE A 369 -3.45 6.44 -4.66
N LEU A 370 -3.64 5.53 -5.64
CA LEU A 370 -2.68 5.31 -6.73
C LEU A 370 -2.71 6.42 -7.79
N THR A 371 -3.75 7.24 -7.87
CA THR A 371 -3.74 8.45 -8.72
C THR A 371 -3.06 9.62 -8.01
N GLN A 372 -3.13 9.66 -6.68
CA GLN A 372 -2.58 10.74 -5.86
C GLN A 372 -1.10 10.54 -5.48
N THR A 373 -0.47 9.42 -5.85
CA THR A 373 0.95 9.19 -5.57
C THR A 373 1.67 8.43 -6.68
N SER A 374 2.94 8.76 -6.89
CA SER A 374 3.77 8.08 -7.91
C SER A 374 4.28 6.74 -7.37
N ILE A 375 3.70 5.63 -7.83
CA ILE A 375 4.20 4.28 -7.52
C ILE A 375 5.10 3.80 -8.67
N PRO A 376 6.39 3.47 -8.41
CA PRO A 376 7.26 2.82 -9.39
C PRO A 376 6.61 1.54 -9.92
N GLU A 377 6.71 1.29 -11.22
CA GLU A 377 6.06 0.14 -11.89
C GLU A 377 6.31 -1.19 -11.16
N HIS A 378 7.57 -1.46 -10.81
CA HIS A 378 7.99 -2.67 -10.10
C HIS A 378 7.43 -2.82 -8.67
N ARG A 379 6.78 -1.78 -8.10
CA ARG A 379 6.09 -1.80 -6.80
C ARG A 379 4.56 -1.81 -6.91
N ARG A 380 3.97 -1.59 -8.09
CA ARG A 380 2.50 -1.50 -8.26
C ARG A 380 1.77 -2.73 -7.74
N ALA A 381 2.24 -3.93 -8.11
CA ALA A 381 1.68 -5.21 -7.69
C ALA A 381 1.67 -5.39 -6.15
N ARG A 382 2.74 -4.92 -5.47
CA ARG A 382 2.82 -4.87 -4.01
C ARG A 382 1.75 -3.93 -3.44
N CYS A 383 1.67 -2.70 -3.96
CA CYS A 383 0.73 -1.70 -3.47
C CYS A 383 -0.73 -2.12 -3.65
N VAL A 384 -1.14 -2.64 -4.81
CA VAL A 384 -2.54 -3.11 -5.01
C VAL A 384 -2.90 -4.29 -4.11
N SER A 385 -1.93 -5.17 -3.79
CA SER A 385 -2.15 -6.27 -2.84
C SER A 385 -2.38 -5.77 -1.42
N ILE A 386 -1.66 -4.72 -1.01
CA ILE A 386 -1.86 -4.09 0.31
C ILE A 386 -3.18 -3.30 0.34
N LEU A 387 -3.57 -2.60 -0.73
CA LEU A 387 -4.89 -1.96 -0.81
C LEU A 387 -6.03 -2.99 -0.75
N ALA A 388 -5.89 -4.15 -1.41
CA ALA A 388 -6.86 -5.24 -1.30
C ALA A 388 -6.97 -5.77 0.15
N MET A 389 -5.83 -5.99 0.83
CA MET A 389 -5.79 -6.35 2.25
C MET A 389 -6.48 -5.27 3.12
N TYR A 390 -6.24 -3.99 2.85
CA TYR A 390 -6.89 -2.89 3.58
C TYR A 390 -8.40 -2.86 3.33
N CYS A 391 -8.84 -3.12 2.10
CA CYS A 391 -10.26 -3.18 1.74
C CYS A 391 -10.98 -4.31 2.49
N GLU A 392 -10.40 -5.51 2.55
CA GLU A 392 -10.96 -6.61 3.33
C GLU A 392 -10.93 -6.33 4.85
N LYS A 393 -9.91 -5.62 5.37
CA LYS A 393 -9.89 -5.18 6.79
C LYS A 393 -11.01 -4.19 7.12
N VAL A 394 -11.19 -3.15 6.32
CA VAL A 394 -12.28 -2.17 6.48
C VAL A 394 -13.65 -2.85 6.33
N LYS A 395 -13.79 -3.75 5.35
CA LYS A 395 -15.02 -4.51 5.15
C LYS A 395 -15.32 -5.44 6.33
N ALA A 396 -14.35 -6.21 6.79
CA ALA A 396 -14.51 -7.13 7.92
C ALA A 396 -14.80 -6.41 9.25
N ALA A 397 -14.36 -5.16 9.40
CA ALA A 397 -14.73 -4.31 10.52
C ALA A 397 -16.22 -3.94 10.51
N TYR A 398 -16.81 -3.65 9.35
CA TYR A 398 -18.10 -2.96 9.26
C TYR A 398 -19.26 -3.72 8.60
N CYS A 399 -19.03 -4.83 7.89
CA CYS A 399 -20.07 -5.48 7.08
C CYS A 399 -21.19 -6.19 7.86
N GLU A 400 -21.02 -6.37 9.18
CA GLU A 400 -22.03 -6.98 10.07
C GLU A 400 -23.06 -5.97 10.64
N TYR A 401 -22.80 -4.66 10.53
CA TYR A 401 -23.69 -3.62 11.08
C TYR A 401 -24.82 -3.26 10.13
N ALA A 402 -25.99 -2.91 10.69
CA ALA A 402 -27.17 -2.51 9.91
C ALA A 402 -26.94 -1.25 9.04
N PHE A 403 -26.02 -0.36 9.43
CA PHE A 403 -25.65 0.82 8.64
C PHE A 403 -24.81 0.49 7.40
N TRP A 404 -24.27 -0.73 7.27
CA TRP A 404 -23.47 -1.12 6.10
C TRP A 404 -24.27 -1.04 4.79
N ASP A 405 -25.58 -1.31 4.85
CA ASP A 405 -26.51 -1.09 3.74
C ASP A 405 -26.49 0.36 3.21
N ILE A 406 -26.14 1.33 4.06
CA ILE A 406 -26.12 2.78 3.76
C ILE A 406 -24.74 3.25 3.28
N VAL A 407 -23.65 2.53 3.61
CA VAL A 407 -22.27 2.92 3.22
C VAL A 407 -22.12 3.19 1.72
N PRO A 408 -22.74 2.42 0.78
CA PRO A 408 -22.66 2.73 -0.65
C PRO A 408 -23.21 4.11 -1.04
N LEU A 409 -24.15 4.69 -0.28
CA LEU A 409 -24.62 6.06 -0.50
C LEU A 409 -23.51 7.08 -0.17
N PHE A 410 -22.87 6.94 1.00
CA PHE A 410 -21.74 7.79 1.39
C PHE A 410 -20.55 7.62 0.43
N GLU A 411 -20.25 6.38 0.04
CA GLU A 411 -19.19 6.01 -0.90
C GLU A 411 -19.43 6.63 -2.28
N PHE A 412 -20.64 6.51 -2.84
CA PHE A 412 -21.02 7.13 -4.11
C PHE A 412 -20.86 8.65 -4.05
N PHE A 413 -21.36 9.31 -3.00
CA PHE A 413 -21.21 10.77 -2.84
C PHE A 413 -19.77 11.22 -2.55
N CYS A 414 -18.93 10.34 -2.00
CA CYS A 414 -17.51 10.58 -1.77
C CYS A 414 -16.73 10.70 -3.10
N LEU A 415 -17.04 9.85 -4.08
CA LEU A 415 -16.49 9.90 -5.44
C LEU A 415 -17.18 10.97 -6.30
N ALA A 416 -18.51 11.01 -6.30
CA ALA A 416 -19.33 11.92 -7.11
C ALA A 416 -19.01 13.40 -6.84
N ARG A 417 -18.67 13.76 -5.59
CA ARG A 417 -18.39 15.16 -5.24
C ARG A 417 -17.07 15.69 -5.80
N ILE A 418 -16.12 14.82 -6.16
CA ILE A 418 -14.79 15.23 -6.62
C ILE A 418 -14.66 15.22 -8.15
N LEU A 419 -15.45 14.39 -8.85
CA LEU A 419 -15.51 14.32 -10.32
C LEU A 419 -15.58 15.70 -11.03
N PRO A 420 -16.40 16.69 -10.60
CA PRO A 420 -16.49 17.99 -11.27
C PRO A 420 -15.20 18.83 -11.24
N TYR A 421 -14.25 18.50 -10.37
CA TYR A 421 -13.03 19.27 -10.11
C TYR A 421 -11.76 18.60 -10.65
N MET A 422 -11.89 17.47 -11.35
CA MET A 422 -10.75 16.73 -11.90
C MET A 422 -10.10 17.45 -13.07
N THR A 423 -8.77 17.32 -13.14
CA THR A 423 -7.92 17.93 -14.17
C THR A 423 -7.16 16.89 -14.99
N GLU A 424 -7.09 15.64 -14.54
CA GLU A 424 -6.34 14.56 -15.20
C GLU A 424 -7.26 13.40 -15.59
N GLU A 425 -7.06 12.86 -16.79
CA GLU A 425 -7.90 11.79 -17.36
C GLU A 425 -7.80 10.49 -16.55
N SER A 426 -6.63 10.19 -15.98
CA SER A 426 -6.40 9.08 -15.04
C SER A 426 -7.25 9.22 -13.77
N GLU A 427 -7.31 10.42 -13.17
CA GLU A 427 -8.17 10.72 -12.02
C GLU A 427 -9.65 10.55 -12.39
N LYS A 428 -10.09 11.09 -13.55
CA LYS A 428 -11.47 10.91 -14.02
C LYS A 428 -11.81 9.44 -14.17
N ASN A 429 -10.97 8.66 -14.85
CA ASN A 429 -11.23 7.25 -15.15
C ASN A 429 -11.29 6.40 -13.87
N CYS A 430 -10.38 6.62 -12.92
CA CYS A 430 -10.43 6.00 -11.59
C CYS A 430 -11.78 6.26 -10.88
N ILE A 431 -12.25 7.52 -10.89
CA ILE A 431 -13.49 7.92 -10.24
C ILE A 431 -14.73 7.37 -10.97
N MET A 432 -14.77 7.41 -12.31
CA MET A 432 -15.85 6.86 -13.11
C MET A 432 -15.97 5.34 -12.94
N ASN A 433 -14.86 4.61 -12.99
CA ASN A 433 -14.83 3.16 -12.74
C ASN A 433 -15.28 2.81 -11.31
N GLY A 434 -14.99 3.66 -10.32
CA GLY A 434 -15.46 3.48 -8.95
C GLY A 434 -16.97 3.72 -8.80
N LEU A 435 -17.49 4.76 -9.43
CA LEU A 435 -18.92 5.08 -9.47
C LEU A 435 -19.73 3.99 -10.18
N GLU A 436 -19.27 3.51 -11.33
CA GLU A 436 -19.87 2.41 -12.07
C GLU A 436 -19.92 1.12 -11.24
N ARG A 437 -18.81 0.77 -10.57
CA ARG A 437 -18.76 -0.41 -9.67
C ARG A 437 -19.76 -0.33 -8.51
N ILE A 438 -19.94 0.84 -7.90
CA ILE A 438 -20.95 1.04 -6.85
C ILE A 438 -22.35 0.89 -7.45
N TYR A 439 -22.60 1.51 -8.61
CA TYR A 439 -23.88 1.45 -9.30
C TYR A 439 -24.27 0.02 -9.71
N ASP A 440 -23.36 -0.74 -10.30
CA ASP A 440 -23.58 -2.15 -10.64
C ASP A 440 -23.84 -3.01 -9.40
N SER A 441 -23.07 -2.82 -8.32
CA SER A 441 -23.29 -3.54 -7.07
C SER A 441 -24.64 -3.24 -6.41
N LEU A 442 -25.28 -2.12 -6.74
CA LEU A 442 -26.61 -1.74 -6.25
C LEU A 442 -27.75 -2.20 -7.16
N PHE A 443 -27.52 -2.29 -8.48
CA PHE A 443 -28.61 -2.35 -9.47
C PHE A 443 -28.52 -3.46 -10.51
N SER A 444 -27.32 -4.01 -10.74
CA SER A 444 -27.08 -5.08 -11.73
C SER A 444 -27.31 -6.44 -11.07
N GLY A 445 -28.59 -6.71 -10.76
CA GLY A 445 -29.03 -7.88 -10.02
C GLY A 445 -28.58 -9.20 -10.65
N GLY A 446 -27.55 -9.82 -10.07
CA GLY A 446 -27.20 -11.22 -10.31
C GLY A 446 -26.42 -11.56 -11.59
N ILE A 447 -25.78 -10.58 -12.27
CA ILE A 447 -24.87 -10.87 -13.41
C ILE A 447 -23.43 -10.34 -13.19
N PHE A 448 -23.08 -10.07 -11.93
CA PHE A 448 -21.86 -10.65 -11.39
C PHE A 448 -22.30 -11.67 -10.34
N PRO A 449 -21.62 -12.83 -10.20
CA PRO A 449 -21.98 -13.76 -9.16
C PRO A 449 -21.82 -13.06 -7.81
N PRO A 450 -22.67 -13.37 -6.81
CA PRO A 450 -22.32 -13.01 -5.45
C PRO A 450 -20.92 -13.59 -5.18
N GLN A 451 -20.03 -12.79 -4.58
CA GLN A 451 -18.74 -13.25 -4.05
C GLN A 451 -17.57 -13.50 -5.05
N GLN A 452 -17.28 -12.60 -6.00
CA GLN A 452 -16.04 -12.71 -6.83
C GLN A 452 -15.03 -11.53 -6.89
N TYR A 453 -15.33 -10.33 -6.39
CA TYR A 453 -14.33 -9.22 -6.37
C TYR A 453 -14.00 -8.64 -4.98
N LEU A 454 -14.82 -8.87 -3.97
CA LEU A 454 -14.49 -8.73 -2.55
C LEU A 454 -15.06 -9.93 -1.78
N ALA A 455 -14.92 -11.09 -2.37
CA ALA A 455 -14.81 -12.35 -1.67
C ALA A 455 -13.77 -13.07 -2.52
N VAL A 456 -12.66 -13.58 -1.99
CA VAL A 456 -12.65 -14.42 -0.77
C VAL A 456 -13.92 -15.26 -0.68
N THR A 457 -14.31 -15.89 -1.81
CA THR A 457 -14.92 -17.23 -1.75
C THR A 457 -14.04 -17.98 -0.75
N PRO A 458 -14.52 -18.32 0.47
CA PRO A 458 -13.71 -18.24 1.69
C PRO A 458 -12.53 -19.23 1.68
N VAL A 459 -11.45 -18.90 0.97
CA VAL A 459 -10.46 -19.74 0.20
C VAL A 459 -10.87 -21.19 -0.11
N SER A 460 -12.18 -21.46 -0.27
CA SER A 460 -12.80 -22.78 0.01
C SER A 460 -12.10 -23.52 1.18
N ARG A 461 -11.72 -22.77 2.24
CA ARG A 461 -10.42 -22.77 2.96
C ARG A 461 -9.79 -24.12 2.74
N VAL A 462 -8.96 -24.32 1.70
CA VAL A 462 -8.43 -25.65 1.27
C VAL A 462 -8.27 -26.56 2.49
N ASN A 463 -9.26 -27.45 2.74
CA ASN A 463 -9.72 -27.76 4.12
C ASN A 463 -8.60 -28.20 5.05
N LEU A 464 -7.98 -27.24 5.74
CA LEU A 464 -6.83 -27.46 6.62
C LEU A 464 -7.19 -28.34 7.83
N ASP A 465 -8.49 -28.40 8.16
CA ASP A 465 -9.06 -29.23 9.21
C ASP A 465 -9.54 -30.60 8.67
N ALA A 466 -9.64 -30.79 7.35
CA ALA A 466 -9.70 -32.12 6.77
C ALA A 466 -8.30 -32.74 6.85
N PRO A 467 -8.14 -33.97 7.36
CA PRO A 467 -6.85 -34.62 7.44
C PRO A 467 -6.32 -34.89 6.01
N PHE A 468 -5.48 -33.99 5.51
CA PHE A 468 -4.74 -34.19 4.26
C PHE A 468 -3.93 -35.48 4.38
N THR A 469 -4.25 -36.47 3.57
CA THR A 469 -3.55 -37.75 3.54
C THR A 469 -2.14 -37.55 2.99
N THR A 470 -1.18 -37.45 3.92
CA THR A 470 0.22 -37.06 3.69
C THR A 470 1.05 -38.00 2.80
N LYS A 471 0.46 -39.07 2.25
CA LYS A 471 1.20 -40.13 1.54
C LYS A 471 1.30 -39.98 0.02
N ASP A 472 0.46 -39.14 -0.62
CA ASP A 472 0.30 -39.18 -2.09
C ASP A 472 0.40 -37.82 -2.83
N ARG A 473 0.65 -36.70 -2.14
CA ARG A 473 0.76 -35.37 -2.79
C ARG A 473 2.15 -35.12 -3.40
N LYS A 474 2.44 -35.84 -4.49
CA LYS A 474 3.62 -35.56 -5.32
C LYS A 474 3.52 -34.20 -6.01
N VAL A 475 4.64 -33.49 -6.07
CA VAL A 475 4.73 -32.13 -6.59
C VAL A 475 4.96 -32.14 -8.11
N THR A 476 4.32 -31.23 -8.84
CA THR A 476 4.72 -30.92 -10.22
C THR A 476 5.75 -29.80 -10.21
N VAL A 477 6.94 -30.04 -10.78
CA VAL A 477 7.92 -28.99 -11.04
C VAL A 477 7.59 -28.32 -12.38
N LEU A 478 7.66 -26.99 -12.43
CA LEU A 478 7.40 -26.21 -13.64
C LEU A 478 8.60 -25.30 -13.90
N VAL A 479 9.19 -25.38 -15.10
CA VAL A 479 10.32 -24.55 -15.53
C VAL A 479 9.83 -23.58 -16.62
N PRO A 480 9.57 -22.30 -16.29
CA PRO A 480 9.01 -21.33 -17.22
C PRO A 480 10.13 -20.67 -18.04
N ALA A 481 10.22 -21.00 -19.33
CA ALA A 481 11.23 -20.48 -20.26
C ALA A 481 10.62 -19.89 -21.55
N LEU A 482 9.47 -19.19 -21.43
CA LEU A 482 8.82 -18.44 -22.53
C LEU A 482 9.12 -16.93 -22.55
N GLY A 483 9.80 -16.41 -21.50
CA GLY A 483 10.09 -14.99 -21.39
C GLY A 483 11.19 -14.55 -22.35
N ARG A 484 11.09 -13.33 -22.88
CA ARG A 484 12.06 -12.72 -23.84
C ARG A 484 13.53 -12.84 -23.44
N ALA A 485 13.84 -12.79 -22.15
CA ALA A 485 15.19 -12.95 -21.66
C ALA A 485 15.84 -14.29 -22.06
N MET A 486 15.06 -15.36 -22.29
CA MET A 486 15.59 -16.67 -22.68
C MET A 486 16.13 -16.70 -24.13
N GLU A 487 15.71 -15.74 -24.95
CA GLU A 487 16.19 -15.52 -26.33
C GLU A 487 17.35 -14.53 -26.43
N GLU A 488 17.81 -13.98 -25.30
CA GLU A 488 18.92 -13.03 -25.28
C GLU A 488 20.18 -13.65 -25.88
N VAL A 489 20.73 -12.99 -26.91
CA VAL A 489 21.96 -13.42 -27.58
C VAL A 489 23.14 -12.76 -26.87
N TYR A 490 23.98 -13.57 -26.23
CA TYR A 490 25.20 -13.13 -25.57
C TYR A 490 26.24 -12.65 -26.59
N SER A 491 27.25 -11.90 -26.14
CA SER A 491 28.34 -11.39 -27.00
C SER A 491 29.11 -12.49 -27.77
N SER A 492 29.06 -13.73 -27.27
CA SER A 492 29.58 -14.95 -27.91
C SER A 492 28.76 -15.44 -29.12
N GLY A 493 27.57 -14.88 -29.36
CA GLY A 493 26.59 -15.37 -30.34
C GLY A 493 25.72 -16.52 -29.84
N ALA A 494 25.94 -17.02 -28.61
CA ALA A 494 25.10 -18.05 -28.01
C ALA A 494 23.79 -17.47 -27.46
N ILE A 495 22.68 -18.19 -27.62
CA ILE A 495 21.40 -17.83 -27.00
C ILE A 495 21.38 -18.30 -25.54
N LYS A 496 21.07 -17.39 -24.61
CA LYS A 496 21.07 -17.60 -23.15
C LYS A 496 20.59 -19.00 -22.74
N LEU A 497 19.36 -19.38 -23.09
CA LEU A 497 18.74 -20.67 -22.69
C LEU A 497 19.59 -21.91 -23.05
N LEU A 498 20.32 -21.84 -24.16
CA LEU A 498 21.10 -22.94 -24.73
C LEU A 498 22.62 -22.79 -24.50
N THR A 499 23.06 -21.68 -23.92
CA THR A 499 24.47 -21.41 -23.61
C THR A 499 25.05 -22.49 -22.71
N LEU A 500 26.28 -22.94 -23.03
CA LEU A 500 26.93 -24.02 -22.31
C LEU A 500 27.61 -23.55 -21.03
N ASN A 501 27.45 -24.33 -19.97
CA ASN A 501 28.19 -24.21 -18.72
C ASN A 501 29.54 -24.94 -18.79
N GLY A 502 30.41 -24.73 -17.81
CA GLY A 502 31.74 -25.39 -17.70
C GLY A 502 31.72 -26.92 -17.52
N ASN A 503 30.55 -27.57 -17.57
CA ASN A 503 30.36 -29.02 -17.67
C ASN A 503 29.91 -29.48 -19.08
N GLY A 504 29.90 -28.59 -20.07
CA GLY A 504 29.47 -28.86 -21.44
C GLY A 504 27.95 -28.99 -21.64
N ARG A 505 27.14 -28.70 -20.61
CA ARG A 505 25.66 -28.78 -20.68
C ARG A 505 25.03 -27.38 -20.82
N PRO A 506 23.93 -27.23 -21.58
CA PRO A 506 23.15 -26.00 -21.62
C PRO A 506 22.65 -25.55 -20.23
N ILE A 507 22.44 -24.24 -20.02
CA ILE A 507 21.92 -23.74 -18.72
C ILE A 507 20.56 -24.36 -18.37
N ILE A 508 19.65 -24.53 -19.34
CA ILE A 508 18.34 -25.14 -19.10
C ILE A 508 18.44 -26.59 -18.60
N VAL A 509 19.42 -27.37 -19.07
CA VAL A 509 19.66 -28.75 -18.62
C VAL A 509 20.23 -28.77 -17.21
N ASN A 510 21.14 -27.84 -16.89
CA ASN A 510 21.66 -27.71 -15.53
C ASN A 510 20.63 -27.16 -14.54
N SER A 511 19.64 -26.37 -14.98
CA SER A 511 18.67 -25.71 -14.09
C SER A 511 17.83 -26.66 -13.23
N ILE A 512 17.74 -27.93 -13.61
CA ILE A 512 17.04 -29.00 -12.89
C ILE A 512 17.97 -30.14 -12.43
N ALA A 513 19.29 -30.01 -12.62
CA ALA A 513 20.23 -31.12 -12.45
C ALA A 513 20.48 -31.49 -10.98
N ASN A 514 20.43 -30.52 -10.05
CA ASN A 514 20.66 -30.73 -8.61
C ASN A 514 19.38 -30.75 -7.76
N LEU A 515 18.20 -30.76 -8.37
CA LEU A 515 16.95 -30.96 -7.64
C LEU A 515 16.81 -32.43 -7.23
N ASP A 516 16.57 -32.68 -5.93
CA ASP A 516 16.04 -33.98 -5.50
C ASP A 516 14.56 -34.07 -5.89
N VAL A 517 14.32 -34.96 -6.85
CA VAL A 517 13.03 -35.23 -7.47
C VAL A 517 12.28 -36.37 -6.79
N SER A 518 12.68 -36.83 -5.59
CA SER A 518 12.07 -37.94 -4.85
C SER A 518 10.55 -37.81 -4.72
N ASN A 519 10.06 -36.65 -4.25
CA ASN A 519 8.63 -36.33 -4.12
C ASN A 519 8.00 -35.68 -5.38
N VAL A 520 8.72 -35.63 -6.50
CA VAL A 520 8.20 -35.05 -7.76
C VAL A 520 7.46 -36.11 -8.57
N SER A 521 6.27 -35.78 -9.07
CA SER A 521 5.54 -36.61 -10.04
C SER A 521 6.03 -36.36 -11.46
N ARG A 522 6.21 -35.09 -11.80
CA ARG A 522 6.36 -34.58 -13.17
C ARG A 522 7.17 -33.28 -13.18
N ILE A 523 7.93 -33.05 -14.23
CA ILE A 523 8.73 -31.84 -14.48
C ILE A 523 8.33 -31.31 -15.85
N VAL A 524 7.61 -30.19 -15.88
CA VAL A 524 7.12 -29.56 -17.13
C VAL A 524 8.07 -28.42 -17.52
N LEU A 525 8.77 -28.58 -18.65
CA LEU A 525 9.60 -27.54 -19.23
C LEU A 525 8.82 -26.80 -20.32
N VAL A 526 8.71 -25.48 -20.20
CA VAL A 526 7.85 -24.66 -21.06
C VAL A 526 8.73 -23.74 -21.90
N VAL A 527 8.83 -24.00 -23.20
CA VAL A 527 9.81 -23.35 -24.10
C VAL A 527 9.17 -22.85 -25.40
N LEU A 528 9.72 -21.77 -25.96
CA LEU A 528 9.21 -21.22 -27.22
C LEU A 528 9.58 -22.14 -28.39
N ARG A 529 8.57 -22.65 -29.11
CA ARG A 529 8.76 -23.58 -30.23
C ARG A 529 9.63 -23.01 -31.35
N PRO A 530 9.35 -21.81 -31.93
CA PRO A 530 10.24 -21.18 -32.91
C PRO A 530 11.71 -21.10 -32.50
N LEU A 531 11.99 -20.80 -31.23
CA LEU A 531 13.36 -20.75 -30.71
C LEU A 531 14.00 -22.14 -30.81
N ILE A 532 13.35 -23.16 -30.24
CA ILE A 532 13.89 -24.53 -30.22
C ILE A 532 14.08 -25.10 -31.63
N GLU A 533 13.11 -24.90 -32.53
CA GLU A 533 13.21 -25.37 -33.91
C GLU A 533 14.34 -24.65 -34.67
N SER A 534 14.57 -23.36 -34.42
CA SER A 534 15.68 -22.62 -35.05
C SER A 534 17.07 -23.01 -34.55
N GLN A 535 17.22 -23.28 -33.25
CA GLN A 535 18.54 -23.51 -32.63
C GLN A 535 18.93 -24.99 -32.54
N CYS A 536 17.95 -25.89 -32.37
CA CYS A 536 18.18 -27.32 -32.26
C CYS A 536 17.75 -28.09 -33.52
N GLY A 537 17.11 -27.44 -34.49
CA GLY A 537 16.60 -28.04 -35.73
C GLY A 537 15.34 -28.90 -35.57
N SER A 538 15.03 -29.36 -34.35
CA SER A 538 13.78 -30.07 -34.01
C SER A 538 13.56 -30.11 -32.49
N THR A 539 12.31 -30.36 -32.07
CA THR A 539 11.97 -30.65 -30.67
C THR A 539 12.72 -31.87 -30.14
N THR A 540 12.75 -32.98 -30.91
CA THR A 540 13.46 -34.21 -30.53
C THR A 540 14.96 -33.99 -30.30
N ALA A 541 15.61 -33.11 -31.06
CA ALA A 541 17.01 -32.78 -30.86
C ALA A 541 17.25 -32.01 -29.55
N PHE A 542 16.31 -31.13 -29.16
CA PHE A 542 16.34 -30.45 -27.87
C PHE A 542 16.09 -31.40 -26.69
N GLU A 543 15.14 -32.33 -26.80
CA GLU A 543 14.89 -33.33 -25.75
C GLU A 543 16.12 -34.20 -25.45
N ARG A 544 16.93 -34.51 -26.47
CA ARG A 544 18.18 -35.27 -26.31
C ARG A 544 19.26 -34.55 -25.51
N LEU A 545 19.19 -33.21 -25.37
CA LEU A 545 20.11 -32.46 -24.50
C LEU A 545 19.98 -32.89 -23.02
N PHE A 546 18.83 -33.46 -22.64
CA PHE A 546 18.53 -33.90 -21.28
C PHE A 546 18.92 -35.37 -21.02
N ASP A 547 19.39 -36.11 -22.02
CA ASP A 547 19.74 -37.54 -21.88
C ASP A 547 20.96 -37.77 -20.95
N ALA A 548 21.72 -36.71 -20.64
CA ALA A 548 22.81 -36.73 -19.67
C ALA A 548 22.35 -36.57 -18.20
N LEU A 549 21.05 -36.43 -17.94
CA LEU A 549 20.47 -36.40 -16.59
C LEU A 549 20.23 -37.82 -16.02
N PRO A 550 20.16 -37.99 -14.69
CA PRO A 550 19.81 -39.26 -14.08
C PRO A 550 18.46 -39.80 -14.61
N ALA A 551 18.36 -41.11 -14.80
CA ALA A 551 17.15 -41.75 -15.33
C ALA A 551 15.88 -41.43 -14.50
N THR A 552 16.04 -41.27 -13.18
CA THR A 552 14.99 -40.86 -12.23
C THR A 552 14.43 -39.47 -12.47
N THR A 553 15.23 -38.56 -13.03
CA THR A 553 14.81 -37.21 -13.46
C THR A 553 14.31 -37.26 -14.90
N ARG A 554 15.05 -37.93 -15.80
CA ARG A 554 14.74 -38.04 -17.23
C ARG A 554 13.37 -38.64 -17.51
N SER A 555 12.93 -39.61 -16.69
CA SER A 555 11.62 -40.27 -16.80
C SER A 555 10.45 -39.42 -16.31
N LYS A 556 10.69 -38.20 -15.80
CA LYS A 556 9.66 -37.27 -15.31
C LYS A 556 9.55 -36.01 -16.19
N LEU A 557 10.39 -35.87 -17.22
CA LEU A 557 10.42 -34.69 -18.08
C LEU A 557 9.29 -34.74 -19.12
N ASP A 558 8.45 -33.70 -19.09
CA ASP A 558 7.50 -33.38 -20.14
C ASP A 558 7.83 -32.00 -20.72
N PHE A 559 7.66 -31.85 -22.04
CA PHE A 559 8.00 -30.63 -22.77
C PHE A 559 6.75 -29.98 -23.36
N LEU A 560 6.54 -28.70 -23.04
CA LEU A 560 5.44 -27.88 -23.56
C LEU A 560 5.99 -26.80 -24.51
N TYR A 561 5.67 -26.97 -25.80
CA TYR A 561 6.20 -26.16 -26.90
C TYR A 561 5.22 -25.08 -27.33
N ALA A 562 5.28 -23.91 -26.68
CA ALA A 562 4.38 -22.79 -26.93
C ALA A 562 4.68 -22.11 -28.29
N PRO A 563 3.66 -21.60 -29.00
CA PRO A 563 3.85 -20.94 -30.29
C PRO A 563 4.36 -19.49 -30.16
N THR A 564 4.11 -18.82 -29.03
CA THR A 564 4.38 -17.40 -28.80
C THR A 564 4.95 -17.16 -27.40
N GLN A 565 5.70 -16.06 -27.25
CA GLN A 565 6.15 -15.58 -25.94
C GLN A 565 4.95 -15.17 -25.07
N SER A 566 5.11 -15.29 -23.76
CA SER A 566 4.23 -14.70 -22.75
C SER A 566 4.65 -13.25 -22.45
N PRO A 567 3.74 -12.38 -21.95
CA PRO A 567 4.09 -11.03 -21.53
C PRO A 567 5.01 -11.01 -20.31
N ASP A 568 4.87 -11.97 -19.39
CA ASP A 568 5.65 -12.07 -18.16
C ASP A 568 5.77 -13.51 -17.63
N ALA A 569 6.51 -13.68 -16.52
CA ALA A 569 6.76 -14.98 -15.92
C ALA A 569 5.48 -15.61 -15.33
N VAL A 570 4.59 -14.81 -14.76
CA VAL A 570 3.32 -15.29 -14.17
C VAL A 570 2.38 -15.82 -15.24
N GLU A 571 2.31 -15.19 -16.41
CA GLU A 571 1.53 -15.72 -17.54
C GLU A 571 2.16 -16.99 -18.12
N THR A 572 3.49 -17.11 -18.12
CA THR A 572 4.15 -18.38 -18.51
C THR A 572 3.68 -19.54 -17.64
N VAL A 573 3.63 -19.31 -16.32
CA VAL A 573 3.19 -20.31 -15.34
C VAL A 573 1.70 -20.59 -15.51
N ALA A 574 0.86 -19.56 -15.60
CA ALA A 574 -0.60 -19.71 -15.76
C ALA A 574 -0.99 -20.39 -17.08
N TYR A 575 -0.29 -20.11 -18.18
CA TYR A 575 -0.40 -20.83 -19.45
C TYR A 575 -0.07 -22.30 -19.28
N ALA A 576 1.10 -22.61 -18.71
CA ALA A 576 1.56 -23.98 -18.56
C ALA A 576 0.70 -24.83 -17.61
N ILE A 577 0.16 -24.23 -16.53
CA ILE A 577 -0.81 -24.90 -15.66
C ILE A 577 -2.05 -25.35 -16.43
N ARG A 578 -2.57 -24.47 -17.31
CA ARG A 578 -3.75 -24.75 -18.14
C ARG A 578 -3.47 -25.82 -19.19
N GLU A 579 -2.45 -25.61 -20.03
CA GLU A 579 -2.16 -26.51 -21.17
C GLU A 579 -1.67 -27.89 -20.74
N ALA A 580 -0.87 -27.96 -19.67
CA ALA A 580 -0.39 -29.24 -19.14
C ALA A 580 -1.36 -29.88 -18.13
N ASN A 581 -2.51 -29.25 -17.83
CA ASN A 581 -3.49 -29.67 -16.83
C ASN A 581 -2.84 -30.01 -15.46
N ILE A 582 -2.10 -29.04 -14.91
CA ILE A 582 -1.38 -29.18 -13.65
C ILE A 582 -2.34 -28.89 -12.49
N LEU A 583 -2.49 -29.86 -11.59
CA LEU A 583 -3.37 -29.79 -10.43
C LEU A 583 -2.59 -30.03 -9.14
N GLY A 584 -3.03 -29.44 -8.03
CA GLY A 584 -2.40 -29.65 -6.72
C GLY A 584 -1.02 -28.96 -6.58
N PRO A 585 -0.08 -29.52 -5.78
CA PRO A 585 1.15 -28.83 -5.41
C PRO A 585 2.09 -28.56 -6.60
N LEU A 586 2.60 -27.33 -6.62
CA LEU A 586 3.40 -26.76 -7.69
C LEU A 586 4.73 -26.24 -7.13
N PHE A 587 5.83 -26.57 -7.79
CA PHE A 587 7.13 -25.94 -7.54
C PHE A 587 7.63 -25.28 -8.83
N ILE A 588 7.62 -23.95 -8.86
CA ILE A 588 8.13 -23.17 -9.98
C ILE A 588 9.64 -23.03 -9.80
N LYS A 589 10.41 -23.35 -10.85
CA LYS A 589 11.87 -23.32 -10.86
C LYS A 589 12.37 -22.47 -12.04
N ASP A 590 13.10 -21.41 -11.75
CA ASP A 590 13.71 -20.56 -12.78
C ASP A 590 14.68 -21.35 -13.68
N ALA A 591 14.71 -21.00 -14.97
CA ALA A 591 15.43 -21.72 -16.03
C ALA A 591 16.93 -21.38 -16.14
N ASP A 592 17.37 -20.31 -15.47
CA ASP A 592 18.69 -19.69 -15.60
C ASP A 592 19.48 -19.64 -14.28
N ASN A 593 19.15 -20.53 -13.34
CA ASN A 593 19.95 -20.77 -12.14
C ASN A 593 19.87 -22.25 -11.72
N ASP A 594 20.70 -22.66 -10.77
CA ASP A 594 20.77 -24.03 -10.24
C ASP A 594 21.10 -24.01 -8.76
N PHE A 595 20.61 -24.99 -8.01
CA PHE A 595 20.82 -25.14 -6.57
C PHE A 595 20.40 -26.54 -6.10
N ALA A 596 21.01 -27.03 -5.03
CA ALA A 596 20.61 -28.28 -4.39
C ALA A 596 19.39 -28.05 -3.48
N HIS A 597 18.27 -28.72 -3.78
CA HIS A 597 17.02 -28.62 -3.00
C HIS A 597 16.18 -29.91 -3.09
N CYS A 598 15.56 -30.30 -1.97
CA CYS A 598 14.58 -31.38 -1.92
C CYS A 598 13.18 -30.79 -2.14
N VAL A 599 12.58 -31.09 -3.29
CA VAL A 599 11.26 -30.54 -3.64
C VAL A 599 10.19 -31.20 -2.77
N VAL A 600 9.49 -30.39 -1.98
CA VAL A 600 8.41 -30.82 -1.07
C VAL A 600 7.11 -30.11 -1.43
N ASP A 601 5.96 -30.59 -0.96
CA ASP A 601 4.72 -29.82 -1.08
C ASP A 601 4.64 -28.76 0.04
N GLY A 602 4.11 -27.58 -0.29
CA GLY A 602 4.03 -26.48 0.67
C GLY A 602 4.07 -25.11 0.01
N ASN A 603 3.73 -24.10 0.79
CA ASN A 603 3.94 -22.70 0.45
C ASN A 603 5.34 -22.29 0.95
N TYR A 604 6.32 -22.14 0.06
CA TYR A 604 7.67 -21.77 0.46
C TYR A 604 8.45 -21.04 -0.64
N VAL A 605 9.53 -20.37 -0.24
CA VAL A 605 10.51 -19.75 -1.12
C VAL A 605 11.89 -20.30 -0.82
N THR A 606 12.62 -20.71 -1.85
CA THR A 606 14.04 -21.07 -1.71
C THR A 606 14.88 -19.80 -1.63
N PHE A 607 15.80 -19.72 -0.66
CA PHE A 607 16.65 -18.54 -0.49
C PHE A 607 18.10 -18.90 -0.20
N THR A 608 19.00 -17.94 -0.39
CA THR A 608 20.35 -17.97 0.15
C THR A 608 20.72 -16.59 0.70
N SER A 609 21.89 -16.46 1.32
CA SER A 609 22.31 -15.22 1.96
C SER A 609 23.50 -14.56 1.26
N ILE A 610 23.50 -13.23 1.27
CA ILE A 610 24.66 -12.40 0.94
C ILE A 610 25.79 -12.66 1.95
N VAL A 611 25.44 -12.82 3.22
CA VAL A 611 26.40 -13.20 4.26
C VAL A 611 26.74 -14.68 4.07
N ARG A 612 28.01 -15.01 3.86
CA ARG A 612 28.46 -16.41 3.90
C ARG A 612 28.56 -16.85 5.35
N ASP A 613 28.14 -18.07 5.65
CA ASP A 613 28.61 -18.77 6.83
C ASP A 613 30.11 -19.06 6.65
N ASP A 614 30.92 -19.01 7.72
CA ASP A 614 32.37 -19.20 7.64
C ASP A 614 32.73 -20.66 7.27
N VAL A 615 32.88 -20.94 5.98
CA VAL A 615 33.30 -22.25 5.49
C VAL A 615 34.79 -22.45 5.72
N VAL A 616 35.12 -23.17 6.80
CA VAL A 616 36.47 -23.65 7.10
C VAL A 616 37.00 -24.47 5.93
N GLY A 617 38.03 -23.98 5.24
CA GLY A 617 38.71 -24.69 4.14
C GLY A 617 38.68 -23.99 2.77
N MET A 618 37.89 -22.94 2.54
CA MET A 618 37.93 -22.24 1.24
C MET A 618 39.25 -21.47 1.02
N HIS A 619 39.86 -21.67 -0.16
CA HIS A 619 41.02 -20.90 -0.64
C HIS A 619 40.71 -19.41 -0.73
N ALA A 620 41.69 -18.56 -0.39
CA ALA A 620 41.51 -17.10 -0.27
C ALA A 620 40.92 -16.44 -1.54
N ALA A 621 41.33 -16.86 -2.74
CA ALA A 621 40.79 -16.31 -4.00
C ALA A 621 39.28 -16.60 -4.18
N GLN A 622 38.83 -17.80 -3.81
CA GLN A 622 37.41 -18.21 -3.88
C GLN A 622 36.54 -17.54 -2.80
N ARG A 623 37.14 -16.84 -1.82
CA ARG A 623 36.39 -16.07 -0.81
C ARG A 623 35.79 -14.78 -1.37
N PHE A 624 36.41 -14.17 -2.38
CA PHE A 624 36.01 -12.88 -2.94
C PHE A 624 35.08 -12.97 -4.15
N LEU A 625 35.10 -14.10 -4.89
CA LEU A 625 34.22 -14.29 -6.05
C LEU A 625 32.81 -14.69 -5.62
N ARG A 626 31.83 -13.86 -6.01
CA ARG A 626 30.38 -14.07 -5.87
C ARG A 626 29.65 -13.83 -7.20
N PRO A 627 29.72 -14.77 -8.18
CA PRO A 627 28.93 -14.68 -9.41
C PRO A 627 27.43 -14.49 -9.13
N ASP A 628 26.95 -15.11 -8.06
CA ASP A 628 25.59 -15.05 -7.55
C ASP A 628 25.15 -13.67 -7.00
N LEU A 629 26.06 -12.70 -6.90
CA LEU A 629 25.79 -11.32 -6.48
C LEU A 629 26.05 -10.27 -7.57
N VAL A 630 26.46 -10.68 -8.78
CA VAL A 630 26.71 -9.75 -9.91
C VAL A 630 25.50 -8.85 -10.17
N ASP A 631 24.30 -9.43 -10.13
CA ASP A 631 23.03 -8.73 -10.31
C ASP A 631 22.25 -8.56 -8.99
N ALA A 632 22.94 -8.35 -7.85
CA ALA A 632 22.29 -8.25 -6.53
C ALA A 632 21.15 -7.22 -6.44
N VAL A 633 21.19 -6.15 -7.25
CA VAL A 633 20.14 -5.10 -7.31
C VAL A 633 18.88 -5.59 -8.05
N ARG A 634 18.96 -6.67 -8.83
CA ARG A 634 17.86 -7.24 -9.64
C ARG A 634 17.31 -8.55 -9.04
N LYS A 635 17.49 -8.76 -7.74
CA LYS A 635 17.01 -9.96 -7.02
C LYS A 635 15.78 -9.66 -6.18
N SER A 636 15.03 -10.71 -5.88
CA SER A 636 13.95 -10.67 -4.89
C SER A 636 14.53 -10.94 -3.50
N TYR A 637 14.33 -10.03 -2.56
CA TYR A 637 14.74 -10.16 -1.17
C TYR A 637 13.59 -10.64 -0.30
N VAL A 638 13.91 -11.30 0.80
CA VAL A 638 12.93 -11.87 1.74
C VAL A 638 13.39 -11.63 3.18
N SER A 639 12.46 -11.36 4.09
CA SER A 639 12.69 -11.29 5.53
C SER A 639 11.78 -12.29 6.26
N PHE A 640 12.17 -12.69 7.48
CA PHE A 640 11.50 -13.74 8.23
C PHE A 640 11.17 -13.32 9.67
N VAL A 641 10.08 -13.87 10.21
CA VAL A 641 9.76 -13.94 11.63
C VAL A 641 9.76 -15.39 12.09
N TYR A 642 10.01 -15.64 13.38
CA TYR A 642 10.05 -16.98 13.97
C TYR A 642 10.92 -17.95 13.15
N ASP A 643 12.18 -17.56 12.94
CA ASP A 643 13.25 -18.24 12.20
C ASP A 643 13.04 -18.43 10.69
N ASN A 644 11.84 -18.76 10.19
CA ASN A 644 11.64 -19.01 8.76
C ASN A 644 10.25 -18.64 8.17
N VAL A 645 9.32 -18.05 8.92
CA VAL A 645 8.04 -17.61 8.34
C VAL A 645 8.25 -16.29 7.59
N VAL A 646 7.87 -16.22 6.31
CA VAL A 646 8.02 -15.01 5.49
C VAL A 646 7.23 -13.85 6.11
N ALA A 647 7.94 -12.78 6.44
CA ALA A 647 7.39 -11.54 6.98
C ALA A 647 7.22 -10.49 5.88
N ASP A 648 8.23 -10.37 5.02
CA ASP A 648 8.24 -9.47 3.87
C ASP A 648 8.98 -10.10 2.67
N VAL A 649 8.60 -9.72 1.46
CA VAL A 649 9.26 -10.08 0.21
C VAL A 649 9.10 -8.98 -0.84
N ALA A 650 10.19 -8.64 -1.55
CA ALA A 650 10.17 -7.59 -2.58
C ALA A 650 11.24 -7.81 -3.66
N TYR A 651 10.90 -7.50 -4.91
CA TYR A 651 11.88 -7.42 -5.99
C TYR A 651 12.61 -6.08 -5.98
N GLY A 652 13.95 -6.12 -6.13
CA GLY A 652 14.77 -4.94 -6.38
C GLY A 652 14.92 -3.99 -5.19
N SER A 653 14.67 -4.48 -3.99
CA SER A 653 14.72 -3.67 -2.76
C SER A 653 15.26 -4.52 -1.61
N PHE A 654 16.26 -4.00 -0.91
CA PHE A 654 17.01 -4.76 0.10
C PHE A 654 16.23 -4.82 1.41
N LEU A 655 15.53 -5.93 1.64
CA LEU A 655 14.76 -6.17 2.88
C LEU A 655 15.59 -6.85 3.98
N SER A 656 16.56 -7.68 3.61
CA SER A 656 17.46 -8.37 4.52
C SER A 656 18.70 -8.87 3.76
N SER A 657 19.62 -9.57 4.45
CA SER A 657 20.72 -10.27 3.78
C SER A 657 20.30 -11.46 2.92
N ASN A 658 19.03 -11.88 2.96
CA ASN A 658 18.52 -13.08 2.27
C ASN A 658 17.80 -12.73 0.97
N PHE A 659 18.15 -13.43 -0.10
CA PHE A 659 17.53 -13.29 -1.42
C PHE A 659 17.03 -14.64 -1.96
N CYS A 660 15.98 -14.58 -2.77
CA CYS A 660 15.29 -15.72 -3.34
C CYS A 660 16.11 -16.31 -4.49
N CYS A 661 16.23 -17.63 -4.52
CA CYS A 661 17.05 -18.37 -5.50
C CYS A 661 16.28 -18.81 -6.77
N GLY A 662 15.00 -18.46 -6.91
CA GLY A 662 14.21 -18.87 -8.08
C GLY A 662 13.46 -20.19 -7.96
N GLY A 663 13.30 -20.71 -6.73
CA GLY A 663 12.42 -21.82 -6.41
C GLY A 663 11.22 -21.36 -5.57
N TRP A 664 10.01 -21.63 -6.05
CA TRP A 664 8.77 -21.10 -5.48
C TRP A 664 7.74 -22.22 -5.33
N GLY A 665 7.48 -22.65 -4.09
CA GLY A 665 6.50 -23.68 -3.75
C GLY A 665 5.12 -23.10 -3.46
N PHE A 666 4.08 -23.71 -4.03
CA PHE A 666 2.67 -23.41 -3.79
C PHE A 666 1.88 -24.70 -3.53
N LEU A 667 0.98 -24.69 -2.54
CA LEU A 667 0.11 -25.83 -2.19
C LEU A 667 -0.91 -26.23 -3.27
N SER A 668 -1.16 -25.35 -4.25
CA SER A 668 -2.17 -25.49 -5.29
C SER A 668 -1.82 -24.61 -6.51
N ALA A 669 -1.75 -25.23 -7.69
CA ALA A 669 -1.63 -24.54 -8.97
C ALA A 669 -2.88 -23.70 -9.29
N GLU A 670 -4.05 -24.17 -8.85
CA GLU A 670 -5.34 -23.50 -8.99
C GLU A 670 -5.37 -22.18 -8.18
N LEU A 671 -4.86 -22.21 -6.95
CA LEU A 671 -4.69 -21.01 -6.10
C LEU A 671 -3.71 -20.01 -6.73
N PHE A 672 -2.61 -20.47 -7.33
CA PHE A 672 -1.68 -19.61 -8.06
C PHE A 672 -2.38 -18.89 -9.23
N VAL A 673 -3.13 -19.61 -10.07
CA VAL A 673 -3.86 -19.03 -11.21
C VAL A 673 -4.93 -18.05 -10.74
N HIS A 674 -5.65 -18.35 -9.66
CA HIS A 674 -6.64 -17.44 -9.09
C HIS A 674 -5.98 -16.14 -8.59
N ALA A 675 -4.93 -16.24 -7.78
CA ALA A 675 -4.19 -15.08 -7.25
C ALA A 675 -3.57 -14.23 -8.37
N ALA A 676 -3.02 -14.85 -9.41
CA ALA A 676 -2.52 -14.16 -10.60
C ALA A 676 -3.63 -13.39 -11.33
N GLY A 677 -4.81 -13.99 -11.51
CA GLY A 677 -5.97 -13.35 -12.12
C GLY A 677 -6.48 -12.15 -11.31
N THR A 678 -6.64 -12.32 -9.99
CA THR A 678 -7.02 -11.24 -9.06
C THR A 678 -6.02 -10.09 -9.11
N LEU A 679 -4.72 -10.39 -9.07
CA LEU A 679 -3.66 -9.38 -9.11
C LEU A 679 -3.65 -8.59 -10.43
N ARG A 680 -3.87 -9.24 -11.59
CA ARG A 680 -4.02 -8.54 -12.88
C ARG A 680 -5.26 -7.64 -12.90
N ALA A 681 -6.41 -8.14 -12.45
CA ALA A 681 -7.64 -7.34 -12.40
C ALA A 681 -7.50 -6.11 -11.48
N LEU A 682 -6.82 -6.26 -10.35
CA LEU A 682 -6.48 -5.14 -9.45
C LEU A 682 -5.55 -4.11 -10.10
N LEU A 683 -4.62 -4.51 -10.98
CA LEU A 683 -3.74 -3.58 -11.70
C LEU A 683 -4.50 -2.79 -12.76
N SER A 684 -5.31 -3.45 -13.58
CA SER A 684 -6.12 -2.80 -14.62
C SER A 684 -7.22 -1.89 -14.07
N THR A 685 -7.67 -2.14 -12.83
CA THR A 685 -8.65 -1.29 -12.13
C THR A 685 -8.14 0.13 -11.86
N SER A 686 -6.82 0.34 -11.75
CA SER A 686 -6.23 1.56 -11.19
C SER A 686 -6.35 2.82 -12.05
N GLY A 687 -6.82 2.70 -13.30
CA GLY A 687 -6.88 3.83 -14.25
C GLY A 687 -5.50 4.34 -14.72
N LEU A 688 -4.40 3.72 -14.27
CA LEU A 688 -3.03 4.07 -14.63
C LEU A 688 -2.54 3.40 -15.94
N GLU A 689 -3.32 2.49 -16.53
CA GLU A 689 -2.96 1.74 -17.75
C GLU A 689 -3.20 2.55 -19.06
N THR A 690 -2.87 3.85 -19.06
CA THR A 690 -2.83 4.66 -20.28
C THR A 690 -1.51 4.43 -21.04
N GLY A 691 -1.34 3.24 -21.63
CA GLY A 691 -0.18 2.89 -22.45
C GLY A 691 0.05 1.37 -22.56
N CYS A 692 0.50 0.91 -23.73
CA CYS A 692 0.48 -0.52 -24.14
C CYS A 692 1.48 -1.47 -23.44
N ARG A 693 1.67 -1.38 -22.13
CA ARG A 693 2.35 -2.39 -21.31
C ARG A 693 1.56 -2.63 -20.03
N ALA A 694 0.88 -3.78 -19.98
CA ALA A 694 0.42 -4.34 -18.71
C ALA A 694 1.64 -4.52 -17.80
N SER A 695 1.51 -4.20 -16.51
CA SER A 695 2.64 -4.25 -15.58
C SER A 695 3.18 -5.69 -15.47
N GLU A 696 4.45 -5.91 -15.82
CA GLU A 696 5.06 -7.25 -15.87
C GLU A 696 5.06 -7.91 -14.48
N LEU A 697 4.32 -9.03 -14.34
CA LEU A 697 4.21 -9.76 -13.08
C LEU A 697 5.30 -10.83 -12.91
N ARG A 698 5.89 -10.89 -11.72
CA ARG A 698 6.84 -11.94 -11.31
C ARG A 698 6.18 -12.86 -10.28
N VAL A 699 6.72 -14.07 -10.15
CA VAL A 699 6.21 -15.09 -9.20
C VAL A 699 6.17 -14.57 -7.76
N VAL A 700 7.15 -13.73 -7.39
CA VAL A 700 7.20 -13.06 -6.07
C VAL A 700 6.02 -12.12 -5.82
N ASP A 701 5.46 -11.49 -6.86
CA ASP A 701 4.32 -10.58 -6.73
C ASP A 701 3.03 -11.37 -6.37
N VAL A 702 2.86 -12.58 -6.92
CA VAL A 702 1.78 -13.52 -6.56
C VAL A 702 1.97 -14.10 -5.16
N LEU A 703 3.21 -14.40 -4.77
CA LEU A 703 3.54 -14.84 -3.41
C LEU A 703 3.20 -13.75 -2.38
N TRP A 704 3.57 -12.50 -2.64
CA TRP A 704 3.23 -11.37 -1.76
C TRP A 704 1.71 -11.13 -1.67
N HIS A 705 0.99 -11.28 -2.78
CA HIS A 705 -0.47 -11.18 -2.78
C HIS A 705 -1.11 -12.19 -1.82
N LEU A 706 -0.79 -13.48 -1.99
CA LEU A 706 -1.26 -14.56 -1.11
C LEU A 706 -0.82 -14.36 0.35
N ALA A 707 0.42 -13.91 0.58
CA ALA A 707 0.92 -13.61 1.91
C ALA A 707 0.12 -12.50 2.60
N SER A 708 -0.25 -11.45 1.85
CA SER A 708 -1.11 -10.34 2.30
C SER A 708 -2.52 -10.79 2.66
N GLU A 709 -3.09 -11.74 1.89
CA GLU A 709 -4.40 -12.34 2.17
C GLU A 709 -4.41 -13.29 3.39
N GLY A 710 -3.25 -13.65 3.93
CA GLY A 710 -3.14 -14.47 5.14
C GLY A 710 -2.44 -15.82 4.96
N HIS A 711 -2.06 -16.20 3.74
CA HIS A 711 -1.34 -17.46 3.51
C HIS A 711 0.07 -17.40 4.12
N LEU A 712 0.44 -18.42 4.88
CA LEU A 712 1.81 -18.57 5.37
C LEU A 712 2.70 -19.09 4.24
N PHE A 713 3.90 -18.51 4.14
CA PHE A 713 5.00 -19.00 3.32
C PHE A 713 6.23 -19.17 4.22
N PHE A 714 7.06 -20.18 3.92
CA PHE A 714 8.28 -20.47 4.67
C PHE A 714 9.53 -20.26 3.82
N GLY A 715 10.62 -19.80 4.43
CA GLY A 715 11.95 -19.78 3.81
C GLY A 715 12.64 -21.13 3.94
N LEU A 716 13.10 -21.70 2.82
CA LEU A 716 13.99 -22.86 2.80
C LEU A 716 15.36 -22.45 2.24
N LYS A 717 16.41 -22.55 3.07
CA LYS A 717 17.78 -22.19 2.64
C LYS A 717 18.33 -23.26 1.71
N VAL A 718 18.83 -22.87 0.54
CA VAL A 718 19.42 -23.78 -0.45
C VAL A 718 20.93 -23.70 -0.49
N ASN A 719 21.56 -24.80 -0.91
CA ASN A 719 23.01 -24.93 -1.05
C ASN A 719 23.41 -24.92 -2.53
N GLU A 720 24.71 -24.68 -2.78
CA GLU A 720 25.33 -24.72 -4.12
C GLU A 720 24.67 -23.80 -5.18
N TYR A 721 24.05 -22.70 -4.75
CA TYR A 721 23.39 -21.76 -5.67
C TYR A 721 24.36 -21.19 -6.72
N ARG A 722 23.94 -21.29 -7.99
CA ARG A 722 24.64 -20.76 -9.17
C ARG A 722 23.65 -19.94 -10.00
N ASP A 723 24.10 -18.77 -10.45
CA ASP A 723 23.29 -17.80 -11.16
C ASP A 723 23.83 -17.58 -12.57
N TRP A 724 22.93 -17.66 -13.55
CA TRP A 724 23.16 -17.40 -14.98
C TRP A 724 22.12 -16.40 -15.52
N GLY A 725 21.51 -15.61 -14.63
CA GLY A 725 20.49 -14.60 -14.97
C GLY A 725 20.96 -13.52 -15.94
N SER A 726 22.27 -13.26 -16.03
CA SER A 726 22.89 -12.37 -17.01
C SER A 726 24.14 -13.00 -17.64
N GLU A 727 24.59 -12.46 -18.79
CA GLU A 727 25.87 -12.85 -19.39
C GLU A 727 27.04 -12.65 -18.41
N ALA A 728 27.00 -11.59 -17.60
CA ALA A 728 28.04 -11.30 -16.61
C ALA A 728 28.06 -12.34 -15.47
N ALA A 729 26.89 -12.75 -14.96
CA ALA A 729 26.78 -13.82 -13.97
C ALA A 729 27.26 -15.17 -14.55
N TRP A 730 26.86 -15.49 -15.78
CA TRP A 730 27.32 -16.69 -16.49
C TRP A 730 28.83 -16.73 -16.70
N LEU A 731 29.43 -15.68 -17.27
CA LEU A 731 30.89 -15.56 -17.45
C LEU A 731 31.63 -15.65 -16.11
N ALA A 732 31.12 -14.98 -15.07
CA ALA A 732 31.68 -15.08 -13.73
C ALA A 732 31.63 -16.52 -13.18
N SER A 733 30.58 -17.29 -13.49
CA SER A 733 30.45 -18.70 -13.08
C SER A 733 31.45 -19.65 -13.76
N LEU A 734 31.86 -19.34 -15.01
CA LEU A 734 32.90 -20.11 -15.72
C LEU A 734 34.29 -19.87 -15.10
N ASN A 735 34.58 -18.63 -14.70
CA ASN A 735 35.88 -18.21 -14.19
C ASN A 735 36.21 -18.70 -12.77
N VAL A 736 35.27 -19.36 -12.06
CA VAL A 736 35.51 -19.93 -10.71
C VAL A 736 36.35 -21.23 -10.74
N ARG A 737 36.67 -21.76 -11.94
CA ARG A 737 37.37 -23.04 -12.13
C ARG A 737 38.88 -22.94 -12.46
N PHE A 738 39.49 -21.76 -12.33
CA PHE A 738 40.93 -21.55 -12.51
C PHE A 738 41.60 -21.09 -11.21
#